data_AF-A0A7X7QDV1-F1
#
_entry.id   AF-A0A7X7QDV1-F1
#
_cell.length_a   1.000
_cell.length_b   1.000
_cell.length_c   1.000
_cell.angle_alpha   90.00
_cell.angle_beta   90.00
_cell.angle_gamma   90.00
#
_symmetry.space_group_name_H-M   'P 1'
#
loop_
_entity.id
_entity.type
_entity.pdbx_description
1 polymer ?
#
loop_
_entity_poly.entity_id
_entity_poly.type
_entity_poly.pdbx_seq_one_letter_code
_entity_poly.pdbx_strand_id
1 'polypeptide(L)'
;MAHDDGAPRRYPAHWEADVVLRDGVPAHLRPIAPSDADALQAFHVGQSERSVYLRFFAPMERLSPADLERFTHVDHRDRVALVVVAPGEGTVERIIAVGRFDRVGTSSAEVAFTVADAHQRRGLGSILLEHLAAAGRELGIAEFTAEVLPQNGAMLAVFREAGFEVRQAYDDGLVAVRIDLDPSARSRDVMADREHRAEARSMQSLWDADSVLVVGPGSQVPGLDAARAHAVLVAQLAQAAPSPRVAALGVHVPEELSGHPRLVVAPTIDDVPGPVQLAAVALPAAEVLAVVPSLARLGVRAVVVLSTGFAEDGPEGLALQRELLRTAHSAGIRVIGPGSFGIARPGGGLNLSLAARVPDPGGVGLFCQSAAVAVRLVDDAVARGIGTSQVLSSGNRADVSGNDVMQSWADDPGTRVAALSLESIGNPRKFVRVARRLARLKPVVVTTAGRSGQVVPPGHAVRVTAAPRRTLEEMLRQSGVLRVESTAQLLDVAQLFAHQPVPAGRRVGVVASSHSLAALVAENAAAAGLVLAREAVVLPEDAPRGEVRRTFAEACAWPDVDALVVAHVSTVGPGDPSGVAGELALAAARSKHTVVAYVHGLLGVRAELTALDPTGAPRTVPAFRTPTDAVGALGHAARYRAWLEQDEGEWARPAGTDPARAVRLVDSVLSSSPEGRALTAEETAELLGAVGLEVAESAPPDGVACVVRSGEDRLFGPVVSFGLAGDASELLGDLAQGIAPLTTADVAHLVRSVRAAPRLFGYRGRPAVDVTSLEDLVARVAVLSDALPELAALELEVTVGESGAVVVGARARVSDTERRDRPVRTLPT
;
A
#
# COMPACT_ATOMS: atom_id res chain seq x y z
N MET A 1 14.55 27.95 -40.25
CA MET A 1 14.57 29.15 -39.38
C MET A 1 14.07 28.71 -38.03
N ALA A 2 14.90 28.95 -37.01
CA ALA A 2 14.72 28.48 -35.64
C ALA A 2 13.59 29.22 -34.93
N HIS A 3 12.67 28.49 -34.30
CA HIS A 3 11.92 28.97 -33.15
C HIS A 3 12.65 28.46 -31.90
N ASP A 4 13.57 29.30 -31.42
CA ASP A 4 14.18 29.19 -30.10
C ASP A 4 13.29 29.96 -29.11
N ASP A 5 12.38 29.24 -28.45
CA ASP A 5 11.64 29.77 -27.30
C ASP A 5 12.52 29.63 -26.05
N GLY A 6 13.47 30.55 -25.91
CA GLY A 6 14.43 30.67 -24.81
C GLY A 6 13.82 31.09 -23.47
N ALA A 7 12.78 30.42 -23.00
CA ALA A 7 12.36 30.49 -21.60
C ALA A 7 12.99 29.29 -20.84
N PRO A 8 13.90 29.50 -19.86
CA PRO A 8 14.44 28.40 -19.09
C PRO A 8 13.29 27.67 -18.37
N ARG A 9 13.09 26.39 -18.69
CA ARG A 9 12.14 25.58 -17.93
C ARG A 9 12.61 25.52 -16.48
N ARG A 10 11.70 25.88 -15.58
CA ARG A 10 11.90 25.83 -14.13
C ARG A 10 12.32 24.43 -13.70
N TYR A 11 13.16 24.38 -12.67
CA TYR A 11 13.56 23.17 -11.96
C TYR A 11 12.38 22.17 -11.79
N PRO A 12 12.50 20.92 -12.28
CA PRO A 12 11.41 19.96 -12.30
C PRO A 12 11.25 19.28 -10.93
N ALA A 13 10.68 20.02 -9.97
CA ALA A 13 10.49 19.54 -8.59
C ALA A 13 9.64 18.25 -8.50
N HIS A 14 8.82 17.95 -9.52
CA HIS A 14 8.04 16.71 -9.58
C HIS A 14 8.86 15.45 -9.87
N TRP A 15 10.15 15.59 -10.22
CA TRP A 15 11.09 14.46 -10.34
C TRP A 15 11.80 14.14 -9.02
N GLU A 16 11.62 14.94 -7.98
CA GLU A 16 12.12 14.63 -6.65
C GLU A 16 11.39 13.42 -6.05
N ALA A 17 12.14 12.57 -5.36
CA ALA A 17 11.59 11.40 -4.69
C ALA A 17 12.44 11.00 -3.49
N ASP A 18 11.75 10.58 -2.43
CA ASP A 18 12.39 9.85 -1.35
C ASP A 18 12.37 8.35 -1.70
N VAL A 19 13.54 7.72 -1.62
CA VAL A 19 13.74 6.32 -2.01
C VAL A 19 14.32 5.52 -0.85
N VAL A 20 13.93 4.25 -0.75
CA VAL A 20 14.52 3.30 0.20
C VAL A 20 15.57 2.47 -0.53
N LEU A 21 16.81 2.55 -0.08
CA LEU A 21 17.93 1.82 -0.67
C LEU A 21 17.84 0.32 -0.39
N ARG A 22 18.65 -0.47 -1.10
CA ARG A 22 18.64 -1.94 -0.96
C ARG A 22 18.89 -2.40 0.48
N ASP A 23 19.62 -1.64 1.28
CA ASP A 23 19.90 -1.92 2.69
C ASP A 23 18.83 -1.39 3.66
N GLY A 24 17.74 -0.80 3.16
CA GLY A 24 16.64 -0.24 3.96
C GLY A 24 16.86 1.21 4.41
N VAL A 25 17.98 1.83 4.09
CA VAL A 25 18.26 3.22 4.46
C VAL A 25 17.55 4.17 3.49
N PRO A 26 16.84 5.22 3.97
CA PRO A 26 16.25 6.22 3.09
C PRO A 26 17.33 7.11 2.46
N ALA A 27 17.05 7.61 1.26
CA ALA A 27 17.84 8.63 0.58
C ALA A 27 16.93 9.54 -0.22
N HIS A 28 17.40 10.76 -0.49
CA HIS A 28 16.67 11.74 -1.29
C HIS A 28 17.25 11.80 -2.70
N LEU A 29 16.38 11.72 -3.71
CA LEU A 29 16.69 11.87 -5.12
C LEU A 29 16.09 13.17 -5.63
N ARG A 30 16.88 13.97 -6.35
CA ARG A 30 16.41 15.21 -6.96
C ARG A 30 17.14 15.56 -8.26
N PRO A 31 16.56 16.41 -9.13
CA PRO A 31 17.31 17.01 -10.22
C PRO A 31 18.57 17.75 -9.74
N ILE A 32 19.62 17.71 -10.56
CA ILE A 32 20.83 18.52 -10.29
C ILE A 32 20.52 20.01 -10.46
N ALA A 33 21.15 20.84 -9.66
CA ALA A 33 21.07 22.30 -9.74
C ALA A 33 22.45 22.91 -10.03
N PRO A 34 22.51 24.13 -10.61
CA PRO A 34 23.75 24.88 -10.78
C PRO A 34 24.62 24.99 -9.52
N SER A 35 23.98 25.12 -8.35
CA SER A 35 24.64 25.21 -7.05
C SER A 35 25.37 23.94 -6.61
N ASP A 36 25.15 22.80 -7.28
CA ASP A 36 25.77 21.52 -6.93
C ASP A 36 27.21 21.38 -7.46
N ALA A 37 27.79 22.39 -8.12
CA ALA A 37 29.10 22.30 -8.75
C ALA A 37 30.21 21.84 -7.78
N ASP A 38 30.26 22.44 -6.59
CA ASP A 38 31.24 22.08 -5.57
C ASP A 38 31.01 20.66 -5.01
N ALA A 39 29.74 20.31 -4.77
CA ALA A 39 29.36 18.97 -4.30
C ALA A 39 29.67 17.89 -5.34
N LEU A 40 29.45 18.18 -6.62
CA LEU A 40 29.76 17.30 -7.75
C LEU A 40 31.27 17.13 -7.93
N GLN A 41 32.05 18.21 -7.79
CA GLN A 41 33.51 18.17 -7.82
C GLN A 41 34.06 17.33 -6.66
N ALA A 42 33.55 17.52 -5.44
CA ALA A 42 33.93 16.75 -4.27
C ALA A 42 33.57 15.26 -4.44
N PHE A 43 32.38 14.98 -4.97
CA PHE A 43 31.96 13.63 -5.33
C PHE A 43 32.92 12.99 -6.34
N HIS A 44 33.27 13.68 -7.42
CA HIS A 44 34.16 13.15 -8.46
C HIS A 44 35.56 12.85 -7.92
N VAL A 45 36.15 13.78 -7.17
CA VAL A 45 37.50 13.63 -6.59
C VAL A 45 37.55 12.50 -5.55
N GLY A 46 36.43 12.22 -4.89
CA GLY A 46 36.32 11.14 -3.91
C GLY A 46 36.25 9.73 -4.51
N GLN A 47 36.27 9.56 -5.84
CA GLN A 47 36.19 8.25 -6.48
C GLN A 47 37.56 7.65 -6.79
N SER A 48 37.64 6.32 -6.80
CA SER A 48 38.86 5.63 -7.24
C SER A 48 39.15 5.90 -8.72
N GLU A 49 40.45 5.88 -9.08
CA GLU A 49 40.91 5.97 -10.48
C GLU A 49 40.21 4.95 -11.38
N ARG A 50 39.94 3.75 -10.85
CA ARG A 50 39.20 2.69 -11.54
C ARG A 50 37.78 3.14 -11.87
N SER A 51 37.03 3.66 -10.90
CA SER A 51 35.64 4.11 -11.13
C SER A 51 35.57 5.29 -12.10
N VAL A 52 36.52 6.22 -12.02
CA VAL A 52 36.66 7.33 -12.97
C VAL A 52 36.94 6.81 -14.38
N TYR A 53 37.93 5.92 -14.53
CA TYR A 53 38.29 5.34 -15.82
C TYR A 53 37.13 4.55 -16.45
N LEU A 54 36.40 3.78 -15.64
CA LEU A 54 35.24 3.02 -16.11
C LEU A 54 34.08 3.92 -16.59
N ARG A 55 34.01 5.17 -16.13
CA ARG A 55 32.96 6.15 -16.47
C ARG A 55 33.34 7.04 -17.66
N PHE A 56 34.58 7.49 -17.73
CA PHE A 56 35.03 8.51 -18.70
C PHE A 56 35.97 7.95 -19.77
N PHE A 57 36.35 6.67 -19.66
CA PHE A 57 37.31 5.99 -20.54
C PHE A 57 38.69 6.66 -20.60
N ALA A 58 38.96 7.55 -19.65
CA ALA A 58 40.20 8.30 -19.51
C ALA A 58 40.48 8.56 -18.02
N PRO A 59 41.77 8.67 -17.63
CA PRO A 59 42.12 9.21 -16.32
C PRO A 59 41.68 10.67 -16.25
N MET A 60 40.81 10.98 -15.30
CA MET A 60 40.26 12.32 -15.12
C MET A 60 40.25 12.65 -13.63
N GLU A 61 41.36 13.15 -13.09
CA GLU A 61 41.51 13.40 -11.64
C GLU A 61 40.51 14.44 -11.12
N ARG A 62 40.17 15.43 -11.95
CA ARG A 62 39.21 16.50 -11.63
C ARG A 62 38.39 16.85 -12.87
N LEU A 63 37.15 17.28 -12.64
CA LEU A 63 36.34 17.92 -13.66
C LEU A 63 36.91 19.30 -13.98
N SER A 64 36.97 19.66 -15.26
CA SER A 64 37.34 21.03 -15.64
C SER A 64 36.21 22.01 -15.29
N PRO A 65 36.48 23.32 -15.17
CA PRO A 65 35.41 24.30 -14.99
C PRO A 65 34.32 24.22 -16.06
N ALA A 66 34.71 23.91 -17.31
CA ALA A 66 33.78 23.71 -18.41
C ALA A 66 32.92 22.45 -18.25
N ASP A 67 33.49 21.35 -17.74
CA ASP A 67 32.73 20.12 -17.47
C ASP A 67 31.77 20.31 -16.30
N LEU A 68 32.19 20.99 -15.23
CA LEU A 68 31.32 21.31 -14.10
C LEU A 68 30.12 22.15 -14.57
N GLU A 69 30.37 23.22 -15.30
CA GLU A 69 29.33 24.07 -15.88
C GLU A 69 28.36 23.23 -16.74
N ARG A 70 28.91 22.42 -17.66
CA ARG A 70 28.12 21.54 -18.54
C ARG A 70 27.28 20.54 -17.76
N PHE A 71 27.79 20.02 -16.64
CA PHE A 71 27.16 18.94 -15.88
C PHE A 71 26.14 19.42 -14.84
N THR A 72 26.20 20.67 -14.41
CA THR A 72 25.23 21.24 -13.45
C THR A 72 24.19 22.15 -14.11
N HIS A 73 24.51 22.78 -15.26
CA HIS A 73 23.58 23.62 -16.02
C HIS A 73 22.91 22.84 -17.14
N VAL A 74 21.96 22.00 -16.75
CA VAL A 74 21.14 21.19 -17.67
C VAL A 74 19.80 21.86 -17.98
N ASP A 75 19.25 21.61 -19.16
CA ASP A 75 17.99 22.22 -19.63
C ASP A 75 16.73 21.43 -19.21
N HIS A 76 16.92 20.26 -18.59
CA HIS A 76 15.87 19.33 -18.18
C HIS A 76 14.95 18.87 -19.32
N ARG A 77 15.44 18.85 -20.57
CA ARG A 77 14.72 18.43 -21.77
C ARG A 77 15.54 17.52 -22.66
N ASP A 78 16.67 18.04 -23.13
CA ASP A 78 17.62 17.34 -23.98
C ASP A 78 18.81 16.88 -23.16
N ARG A 79 19.11 17.58 -22.06
CA ARG A 79 20.09 17.16 -21.06
C ARG A 79 19.40 17.07 -19.70
N VAL A 80 19.46 15.91 -19.08
CA VAL A 80 18.84 15.64 -17.77
C VAL A 80 19.87 15.00 -16.87
N ALA A 81 19.94 15.47 -15.61
CA ALA A 81 20.75 14.84 -14.58
C ALA A 81 19.99 14.81 -13.24
N LEU A 82 20.05 13.65 -12.59
CA LEU A 82 19.49 13.37 -11.27
C LEU A 82 20.63 13.01 -10.31
N VAL A 83 20.54 13.47 -9.07
CA VAL A 83 21.47 13.16 -8.00
C VAL A 83 20.75 12.44 -6.87
N VAL A 84 21.43 11.50 -6.23
CA VAL A 84 21.02 10.96 -4.93
C VAL A 84 21.94 11.55 -3.89
N VAL A 85 21.35 12.11 -2.83
CA VAL A 85 22.08 12.79 -1.76
C VAL A 85 21.97 12.02 -0.44
N ALA A 86 22.96 12.22 0.42
CA ALA A 86 23.08 11.66 1.76
C ALA A 86 23.59 12.75 2.71
N PRO A 87 23.54 12.54 4.04
CA PRO A 87 24.05 13.54 4.98
C PRO A 87 25.54 13.80 4.73
N GLY A 88 25.90 15.08 4.69
CA GLY A 88 27.28 15.58 4.71
C GLY A 88 27.63 16.21 6.07
N GLU A 89 28.77 16.89 6.14
CA GLU A 89 29.13 17.68 7.33
C GLU A 89 28.31 18.98 7.38
N GLY A 90 27.67 19.25 8.53
CA GLY A 90 26.85 20.45 8.73
C GLY A 90 25.52 20.38 7.95
N THR A 91 25.16 21.45 7.24
CA THR A 91 23.93 21.57 6.44
C THR A 91 24.13 21.23 4.96
N VAL A 92 25.32 20.74 4.56
CA VAL A 92 25.67 20.50 3.17
C VAL A 92 25.30 19.07 2.76
N GLU A 93 24.48 18.94 1.72
CA GLU A 93 24.16 17.65 1.12
C GLU A 93 25.38 17.04 0.44
N ARG A 94 25.62 15.75 0.65
CA ARG A 94 26.68 15.01 -0.06
C ARG A 94 26.06 14.18 -1.18
N ILE A 95 26.46 14.44 -2.42
CA ILE A 95 26.10 13.59 -3.56
C ILE A 95 26.74 12.21 -3.38
N ILE A 96 25.93 11.16 -3.47
CA ILE A 96 26.37 9.75 -3.38
C ILE A 96 26.15 8.97 -4.68
N ALA A 97 25.34 9.49 -5.60
CA ALA A 97 25.21 8.97 -6.95
C ALA A 97 24.71 10.06 -7.91
N VAL A 98 25.09 9.93 -9.18
CA VAL A 98 24.66 10.81 -10.27
C VAL A 98 24.27 9.95 -11.46
N GLY A 99 23.09 10.19 -12.02
CA GLY A 99 22.64 9.61 -13.28
C GLY A 99 22.26 10.72 -14.25
N ARG A 100 22.56 10.56 -15.53
CA ARG A 100 22.22 11.56 -16.55
C ARG A 100 21.92 10.94 -17.90
N PHE A 101 21.17 11.64 -18.72
CA PHE A 101 21.09 11.36 -20.14
C PHE A 101 21.21 12.62 -21.00
N ASP A 102 21.75 12.46 -22.20
CA ASP A 102 21.80 13.47 -23.26
C ASP A 102 21.05 12.94 -24.50
N ARG A 103 20.12 13.71 -25.07
CA ARG A 103 19.37 13.33 -26.27
C ARG A 103 20.30 13.28 -27.48
N VAL A 104 20.32 12.14 -28.18
CA VAL A 104 21.16 11.91 -29.36
C VAL A 104 20.36 11.75 -30.65
N GLY A 105 19.04 11.51 -30.55
CA GLY A 105 18.15 11.40 -31.70
C GLY A 105 16.74 11.92 -31.39
N THR A 106 15.79 11.64 -32.29
CA THR A 106 14.39 12.08 -32.14
C THR A 106 13.72 11.43 -30.92
N SER A 107 13.99 10.14 -30.69
CA SER A 107 13.41 9.34 -29.59
C SER A 107 14.46 8.53 -28.81
N SER A 108 15.74 8.91 -28.90
CA SER A 108 16.85 8.20 -28.24
C SER A 108 17.76 9.15 -27.47
N ALA A 109 18.25 8.66 -26.33
CA ALA A 109 19.20 9.38 -25.48
C ALA A 109 20.35 8.45 -25.02
N GLU A 110 21.54 9.01 -24.86
CA GLU A 110 22.68 8.34 -24.26
C GLU A 110 22.63 8.49 -22.74
N VAL A 111 22.73 7.39 -21.99
CA VAL A 111 22.59 7.37 -20.53
C VAL A 111 23.90 7.00 -19.83
N ALA A 112 24.21 7.66 -18.72
CA ALA A 112 25.41 7.39 -17.95
C ALA A 112 25.24 7.60 -16.44
N PHE A 113 26.01 6.84 -15.65
CA PHE A 113 25.87 6.77 -14.19
C PHE A 113 27.22 6.77 -13.49
N THR A 114 27.27 7.41 -12.32
CA THR A 114 28.38 7.29 -11.38
C THR A 114 27.82 7.09 -9.98
N VAL A 115 28.27 6.07 -9.27
CA VAL A 115 27.89 5.80 -7.87
C VAL A 115 29.14 5.87 -7.01
N ALA A 116 29.07 6.56 -5.87
CA ALA A 116 30.20 6.66 -4.96
C ALA A 116 30.68 5.27 -4.53
N ASP A 117 32.00 5.04 -4.53
CA ASP A 117 32.60 3.73 -4.24
C ASP A 117 32.09 3.14 -2.90
N ALA A 118 32.02 3.97 -1.85
CA ALA A 118 31.50 3.58 -0.53
C ALA A 118 29.99 3.24 -0.51
N HIS A 119 29.26 3.59 -1.57
CA HIS A 119 27.81 3.42 -1.68
C HIS A 119 27.40 2.44 -2.80
N GLN A 120 28.35 1.78 -3.47
CA GLN A 120 28.07 0.77 -4.47
C GLN A 120 27.34 -0.45 -3.86
N ARG A 121 26.62 -1.21 -4.69
CA ARG A 121 25.79 -2.39 -4.31
C ARG A 121 24.59 -2.08 -3.40
N ARG A 122 24.26 -0.80 -3.20
CA ARG A 122 23.07 -0.34 -2.46
C ARG A 122 21.83 -0.10 -3.33
N GLY A 123 21.89 -0.43 -4.62
CA GLY A 123 20.76 -0.30 -5.58
C GLY A 123 20.64 1.05 -6.28
N LEU A 124 21.54 2.01 -5.97
CA LEU A 124 21.51 3.38 -6.50
C LEU A 124 21.48 3.47 -8.04
N GLY A 125 22.24 2.62 -8.74
CA GLY A 125 22.26 2.62 -10.20
C GLY A 125 20.92 2.22 -10.82
N SER A 126 20.24 1.21 -10.26
CA SER A 126 18.90 0.80 -10.71
C SER A 126 17.86 1.87 -10.42
N ILE A 127 17.90 2.48 -9.23
CA ILE A 127 17.01 3.60 -8.86
C ILE A 127 17.20 4.76 -9.85
N LEU A 128 18.43 5.20 -10.10
CA LEU A 128 18.69 6.26 -11.06
C LEU A 128 18.20 5.91 -12.47
N LEU A 129 18.42 4.69 -12.94
CA LEU A 129 17.94 4.25 -14.25
C LEU A 129 16.41 4.27 -14.34
N GLU A 130 15.71 3.80 -13.30
CA GLU A 130 14.25 3.84 -13.22
C GLU A 130 13.71 5.27 -13.29
N HIS A 131 14.25 6.18 -12.47
CA HIS A 131 13.81 7.58 -12.45
C HIS A 131 14.17 8.32 -13.74
N LEU A 132 15.35 8.08 -14.31
CA LEU A 132 15.71 8.64 -15.62
C LEU A 132 14.83 8.08 -16.75
N ALA A 133 14.49 6.79 -16.73
CA ALA A 133 13.59 6.20 -17.73
C ALA A 133 12.18 6.79 -17.64
N ALA A 134 11.72 7.12 -16.44
CA ALA A 134 10.45 7.81 -16.23
C ALA A 134 10.50 9.25 -16.76
N ALA A 135 11.55 10.01 -16.45
CA ALA A 135 11.77 11.36 -16.99
C ALA A 135 11.95 11.35 -18.52
N GLY A 136 12.68 10.38 -19.07
CA GLY A 136 12.91 10.21 -20.49
C GLY A 136 11.61 10.00 -21.26
N ARG A 137 10.71 9.15 -20.75
CA ARG A 137 9.39 8.94 -21.37
C ARG A 137 8.50 10.18 -21.34
N GLU A 138 8.52 10.94 -20.25
CA GLU A 138 7.83 12.24 -20.18
C GLU A 138 8.32 13.19 -21.28
N LEU A 139 9.60 13.05 -21.67
CA LEU A 139 10.26 13.82 -22.72
C LEU A 139 10.24 13.16 -24.10
N GLY A 140 9.46 12.08 -24.30
CA GLY A 140 9.32 11.38 -25.59
C GLY A 140 10.54 10.54 -26.00
N ILE A 141 11.39 10.13 -25.05
CA ILE A 141 12.45 9.15 -25.30
C ILE A 141 11.85 7.74 -25.21
N ALA A 142 12.11 6.94 -26.24
CA ALA A 142 11.70 5.54 -26.34
C ALA A 142 12.84 4.57 -26.01
N GLU A 143 14.09 4.94 -26.29
CA GLU A 143 15.25 4.07 -26.07
C GLU A 143 16.41 4.82 -25.39
N PHE A 144 17.05 4.18 -24.41
CA PHE A 144 18.36 4.58 -23.92
C PHE A 144 19.47 3.77 -24.57
N THR A 145 20.56 4.45 -24.89
CA THR A 145 21.81 3.88 -25.40
C THR A 145 22.92 4.11 -24.38
N ALA A 146 23.86 3.18 -24.26
CA ALA A 146 25.04 3.36 -23.42
C ALA A 146 26.21 2.56 -23.98
N GLU A 147 27.40 3.15 -23.93
CA GLU A 147 28.66 2.44 -24.19
C GLU A 147 29.29 2.03 -22.85
N VAL A 148 29.68 0.76 -22.74
CA VAL A 148 30.22 0.21 -21.50
C VAL A 148 31.48 -0.60 -21.79
N LEU A 149 32.56 -0.34 -21.06
CA LEU A 149 33.74 -1.18 -21.12
C LEU A 149 33.40 -2.63 -20.71
N PRO A 150 33.84 -3.68 -21.43
CA PRO A 150 33.50 -5.08 -21.11
C PRO A 150 33.84 -5.51 -19.68
N GLN A 151 34.88 -4.90 -19.11
CA GLN A 151 35.34 -5.10 -17.74
C GLN A 151 34.46 -4.45 -16.65
N ASN A 152 33.48 -3.61 -17.02
CA ASN A 152 32.51 -3.00 -16.11
C ASN A 152 31.29 -3.89 -15.88
N GLY A 153 31.53 -5.09 -15.32
CA GLY A 153 30.47 -6.06 -15.03
C GLY A 153 29.36 -5.52 -14.12
N ALA A 154 29.68 -4.55 -13.25
CA ALA A 154 28.71 -3.90 -12.38
C ALA A 154 27.69 -3.06 -13.16
N MET A 155 28.14 -2.25 -14.13
CA MET A 155 27.24 -1.45 -14.96
C MET A 155 26.38 -2.33 -15.87
N LEU A 156 26.95 -3.39 -16.44
CA LEU A 156 26.18 -4.38 -17.22
C LEU A 156 25.14 -5.12 -16.36
N ALA A 157 25.42 -5.33 -15.07
CA ALA A 157 24.44 -5.89 -14.14
C ALA A 157 23.28 -4.92 -13.89
N VAL A 158 23.53 -3.60 -13.72
CA VAL A 158 22.46 -2.59 -13.55
C VAL A 158 21.45 -2.68 -14.70
N PHE A 159 21.90 -2.72 -15.94
CA PHE A 159 21.01 -2.80 -17.11
C PHE A 159 20.21 -4.11 -17.17
N ARG A 160 20.86 -5.26 -16.94
CA ARG A 160 20.18 -6.56 -16.93
C ARG A 160 19.19 -6.72 -15.78
N GLU A 161 19.56 -6.23 -14.60
CA GLU A 161 18.76 -6.34 -13.39
C GLU A 161 17.61 -5.35 -13.38
N ALA A 162 17.67 -4.23 -14.11
CA ALA A 162 16.61 -3.22 -14.14
C ALA A 162 15.28 -3.76 -14.70
N GLY A 163 15.29 -4.87 -15.44
CA GLY A 163 14.10 -5.56 -15.93
C GLY A 163 13.59 -5.08 -17.30
N PHE A 164 14.22 -4.06 -17.87
CA PHE A 164 13.98 -3.60 -19.24
C PHE A 164 14.46 -4.62 -20.28
N GLU A 165 13.94 -4.53 -21.51
CA GLU A 165 14.50 -5.28 -22.63
C GLU A 165 15.85 -4.68 -23.03
N VAL A 166 16.91 -5.48 -22.90
CA VAL A 166 18.28 -5.03 -23.16
C VAL A 166 18.85 -5.77 -24.36
N ARG A 167 19.28 -5.03 -25.38
CA ARG A 167 20.06 -5.54 -26.52
C ARG A 167 21.52 -5.15 -26.33
N GLN A 168 22.42 -6.11 -26.52
CA GLN A 168 23.86 -5.92 -26.38
C GLN A 168 24.56 -6.26 -27.70
N ALA A 169 25.46 -5.39 -28.13
CA ALA A 169 26.36 -5.64 -29.24
C ALA A 169 27.79 -5.32 -28.81
N TYR A 170 28.76 -6.11 -29.28
CA TYR A 170 30.17 -5.77 -29.16
C TYR A 170 30.55 -4.93 -30.36
N ASP A 171 31.07 -3.72 -30.11
CA ASP A 171 31.47 -2.77 -31.15
C ASP A 171 32.72 -2.03 -30.69
N ASP A 172 33.76 -2.01 -31.53
CA ASP A 172 35.05 -1.33 -31.27
C ASP A 172 35.67 -1.53 -29.87
N GLY A 173 35.54 -2.74 -29.30
CA GLY A 173 36.08 -3.07 -27.97
C GLY A 173 35.24 -2.59 -26.78
N LEU A 174 34.07 -1.99 -27.06
CA LEU A 174 33.05 -1.59 -26.11
C LEU A 174 31.83 -2.53 -26.22
N VAL A 175 31.01 -2.54 -25.17
CA VAL A 175 29.68 -3.17 -25.17
C VAL A 175 28.66 -2.05 -25.35
N ALA A 176 28.05 -1.98 -26.53
CA ALA A 176 26.93 -1.10 -26.79
C ALA A 176 25.64 -1.73 -26.23
N VAL A 177 24.97 -0.99 -25.35
CA VAL A 177 23.74 -1.40 -24.68
C VAL A 177 22.59 -0.53 -25.17
N ARG A 178 21.48 -1.16 -25.58
CA ARG A 178 20.22 -0.50 -25.92
C ARG A 178 19.11 -0.98 -25.01
N ILE A 179 18.31 -0.05 -24.48
CA ILE A 179 17.29 -0.28 -23.46
C ILE A 179 15.99 0.34 -23.92
N ASP A 180 14.98 -0.51 -24.15
CA ASP A 180 13.63 -0.04 -24.43
C ASP A 180 13.00 0.51 -23.14
N LEU A 181 12.53 1.74 -23.16
CA LEU A 181 11.95 2.40 -21.99
C LEU A 181 10.50 2.03 -21.76
N ASP A 182 9.82 1.40 -22.73
CA ASP A 182 8.46 0.95 -22.52
C ASP A 182 8.44 -0.22 -21.50
N PRO A 183 7.76 -0.06 -20.36
CA PRO A 183 7.86 -1.02 -19.27
C PRO A 183 7.11 -2.30 -19.63
N SER A 184 7.86 -3.38 -19.82
CA SER A 184 7.32 -4.74 -19.92
C SER A 184 6.68 -5.18 -18.59
N ALA A 185 5.84 -6.23 -18.61
CA ALA A 185 5.32 -6.82 -17.37
C ALA A 185 6.47 -7.25 -16.43
N ARG A 186 7.53 -7.83 -17.03
CA ARG A 186 8.75 -8.22 -16.33
C ARG A 186 9.47 -7.04 -15.66
N SER A 187 9.57 -5.88 -16.32
CA SER A 187 10.24 -4.73 -15.70
C SER A 187 9.47 -4.23 -14.48
N ARG A 188 8.13 -4.15 -14.57
CA ARG A 188 7.26 -3.76 -13.46
C ARG A 188 7.37 -4.71 -12.27
N ASP A 189 7.37 -6.01 -12.51
CA ASP A 189 7.50 -7.02 -11.46
C ASP A 189 8.85 -6.93 -10.74
N VAL A 190 9.94 -6.77 -11.50
CA VAL A 190 11.29 -6.63 -10.96
C VAL A 190 11.45 -5.36 -10.12
N MET A 191 10.86 -4.24 -10.56
CA MET A 191 10.86 -2.99 -9.78
C MET A 191 10.02 -3.15 -8.51
N ALA A 192 8.84 -3.77 -8.59
CA ALA A 192 7.98 -4.05 -7.45
C ALA A 192 8.67 -4.96 -6.41
N ASP A 193 9.41 -5.98 -6.85
CA ASP A 193 10.19 -6.86 -5.98
C ASP A 193 11.40 -6.18 -5.34
N ARG A 194 12.00 -5.19 -6.00
CA ARG A 194 13.06 -4.37 -5.41
C ARG A 194 12.50 -3.51 -4.28
N GLU A 195 11.44 -2.77 -4.58
CA GLU A 195 10.74 -1.90 -3.63
C GLU A 195 10.29 -2.71 -2.40
N HIS A 196 9.59 -3.83 -2.61
CA HIS A 196 9.15 -4.73 -1.54
C HIS A 196 10.31 -5.13 -0.62
N ARG A 197 11.42 -5.61 -1.20
CA ARG A 197 12.58 -6.06 -0.42
C ARG A 197 13.28 -4.91 0.31
N ALA A 198 13.31 -3.71 -0.25
CA ALA A 198 13.92 -2.54 0.38
C ALA A 198 13.07 -2.06 1.57
N GLU A 199 11.76 -1.94 1.39
CA GLU A 199 10.81 -1.49 2.41
C GLU A 199 10.67 -2.52 3.55
N ALA A 200 10.56 -3.80 3.22
CA ALA A 200 10.50 -4.88 4.21
C ALA A 200 11.78 -4.90 5.08
N ARG A 201 12.97 -4.74 4.47
CA ARG A 201 14.24 -4.64 5.22
C ARG A 201 14.32 -3.36 6.06
N SER A 202 13.85 -2.23 5.54
CA SER A 202 13.74 -0.99 6.30
C SER A 202 12.94 -1.26 7.58
N MET A 203 11.71 -1.78 7.46
CA MET A 203 10.85 -2.09 8.60
C MET A 203 11.43 -3.14 9.55
N GLN A 204 12.03 -4.21 9.02
CA GLN A 204 12.67 -5.23 9.84
C GLN A 204 13.76 -4.65 10.75
N SER A 205 14.53 -3.67 10.25
CA SER A 205 15.56 -3.00 11.04
C SER A 205 15.00 -2.19 12.22
N LEU A 206 13.70 -1.86 12.22
CA LEU A 206 13.00 -1.22 13.35
C LEU A 206 12.54 -2.28 14.36
N TRP A 207 12.01 -3.42 13.88
CA TRP A 207 11.49 -4.50 14.71
C TRP A 207 12.56 -5.29 15.47
N ASP A 208 13.76 -5.37 14.89
CA ASP A 208 14.93 -6.07 15.43
C ASP A 208 15.90 -5.12 16.14
N ALA A 209 15.43 -3.95 16.60
CA ALA A 209 16.28 -3.00 17.30
C ALA A 209 16.75 -3.54 18.66
N ASP A 210 18.06 -3.60 18.87
CA ASP A 210 18.76 -4.03 20.09
C ASP A 210 19.15 -2.88 21.03
N SER A 211 18.93 -1.64 20.59
CA SER A 211 19.23 -0.44 21.36
C SER A 211 18.25 0.67 21.02
N VAL A 212 17.64 1.25 22.05
CA VAL A 212 16.63 2.30 21.93
C VAL A 212 16.99 3.50 22.80
N LEU A 213 16.60 4.69 22.35
CA LEU A 213 16.71 5.94 23.09
C LEU A 213 15.31 6.54 23.30
N VAL A 214 15.01 7.00 24.52
CA VAL A 214 13.82 7.80 24.81
C VAL A 214 14.25 9.23 25.10
N VAL A 215 13.71 10.19 24.36
CA VAL A 215 14.01 11.62 24.48
C VAL A 215 12.78 12.37 24.95
N GLY A 216 12.93 13.14 26.03
CA GLY A 216 11.90 14.02 26.59
C GLY A 216 12.41 15.46 26.80
N PRO A 217 11.52 16.41 27.14
CA PRO A 217 11.83 17.84 27.20
C PRO A 217 12.67 18.24 28.43
N GLY A 218 12.97 17.30 29.31
CA GLY A 218 13.64 17.53 30.59
C GLY A 218 12.87 16.89 31.75
N SER A 219 13.60 16.31 32.70
CA SER A 219 13.01 15.58 33.83
C SER A 219 12.22 16.44 34.81
N GLN A 220 12.35 17.77 34.72
CA GLN A 220 11.65 18.77 35.56
C GLN A 220 10.62 19.58 34.78
N VAL A 221 10.46 19.33 33.47
CA VAL A 221 9.52 20.08 32.62
C VAL A 221 8.16 19.39 32.68
N PRO A 222 7.10 20.03 33.21
CA PRO A 222 5.77 19.45 33.18
C PRO A 222 5.17 19.54 31.77
N GLY A 223 4.26 18.64 31.44
CA GLY A 223 3.50 18.71 30.19
C GLY A 223 3.21 17.36 29.57
N LEU A 224 2.45 17.38 28.47
CA LEU A 224 2.03 16.17 27.78
C LEU A 224 3.21 15.41 27.17
N ASP A 225 4.20 16.09 26.61
CA ASP A 225 5.37 15.44 26.01
C ASP A 225 6.27 14.79 27.07
N ALA A 226 6.43 15.43 28.25
CA ALA A 226 7.10 14.80 29.39
C ALA A 226 6.37 13.54 29.86
N ALA A 227 5.04 13.57 29.94
CA ALA A 227 4.22 12.41 30.27
C ALA A 227 4.33 11.28 29.23
N ARG A 228 4.37 11.62 27.94
CA ARG A 228 4.58 10.66 26.83
C ARG A 228 5.94 9.99 26.89
N ALA A 229 7.01 10.76 27.04
CA ALA A 229 8.37 10.23 27.18
C ALA A 229 8.48 9.29 28.39
N HIS A 230 7.91 9.71 29.52
CA HIS A 230 7.85 8.90 30.73
C HIS A 230 7.08 7.59 30.51
N ALA A 231 5.89 7.66 29.92
CA ALA A 231 5.06 6.48 29.65
C ALA A 231 5.78 5.47 28.75
N VAL A 232 6.44 5.93 27.69
CA VAL A 232 7.23 5.06 26.79
C VAL A 232 8.41 4.43 27.51
N LEU A 233 9.15 5.18 28.33
CA LEU A 233 10.27 4.64 29.10
C LEU A 233 9.81 3.52 30.04
N VAL A 234 8.72 3.74 30.78
CA VAL A 234 8.13 2.75 31.69
C VAL A 234 7.65 1.52 30.91
N ALA A 235 6.93 1.73 29.80
CA ALA A 235 6.39 0.66 28.96
C ALA A 235 7.50 -0.23 28.35
N GLN A 236 8.60 0.38 27.91
CA GLN A 236 9.78 -0.33 27.38
C GLN A 236 10.49 -1.14 28.47
N LEU A 237 10.71 -0.56 29.65
CA LEU A 237 11.38 -1.24 30.76
C LEU A 237 10.53 -2.33 31.41
N ALA A 238 9.20 -2.24 31.30
CA ALA A 238 8.27 -3.29 31.74
C ALA A 238 8.35 -4.57 30.89
N GLN A 239 8.95 -4.53 29.70
CA GLN A 239 9.07 -5.71 28.84
C GLN A 239 10.03 -6.73 29.46
N ALA A 240 9.56 -7.95 29.68
CA ALA A 240 10.33 -9.08 30.22
C ALA A 240 11.27 -9.71 29.17
N ALA A 241 12.21 -8.92 28.65
CA ALA A 241 13.19 -9.35 27.65
C ALA A 241 14.61 -8.80 27.98
N PRO A 242 15.70 -9.48 27.61
CA PRO A 242 17.05 -8.98 27.87
C PRO A 242 17.47 -7.81 26.96
N SER A 243 16.85 -7.68 25.79
CA SER A 243 17.04 -6.59 24.83
C SER A 243 15.69 -5.89 24.54
N PRO A 244 15.70 -4.65 23.99
CA PRO A 244 16.85 -3.79 23.71
C PRO A 244 17.49 -3.15 24.96
N ARG A 245 18.73 -2.67 24.80
CA ARG A 245 19.35 -1.71 25.74
C ARG A 245 18.61 -0.37 25.64
N VAL A 246 18.41 0.31 26.77
CA VAL A 246 17.58 1.52 26.84
C VAL A 246 18.44 2.69 27.32
N ALA A 247 18.50 3.75 26.52
CA ALA A 247 19.02 5.04 26.93
C ALA A 247 17.86 6.02 27.17
N ALA A 248 18.01 6.93 28.12
CA ALA A 248 17.05 8.00 28.39
C ALA A 248 17.76 9.36 28.43
N LEU A 249 17.20 10.34 27.72
CA LEU A 249 17.70 11.72 27.67
C LEU A 249 16.54 12.68 27.97
N GLY A 250 16.67 13.51 29.01
CA GLY A 250 15.64 14.48 29.36
C GLY A 250 14.30 13.86 29.81
N VAL A 251 14.32 12.65 30.38
CA VAL A 251 13.12 11.93 30.84
C VAL A 251 13.16 11.78 32.36
N HIS A 252 12.01 11.96 33.01
CA HIS A 252 11.88 11.61 34.43
C HIS A 252 11.84 10.08 34.62
N VAL A 253 12.82 9.54 35.34
CA VAL A 253 12.94 8.11 35.65
C VAL A 253 12.39 7.87 37.06
N PRO A 254 11.41 6.96 37.24
CA PRO A 254 10.99 6.52 38.57
C PRO A 254 12.14 5.98 39.41
N GLU A 255 12.08 6.17 40.73
CA GLU A 255 13.12 5.67 41.65
C GLU A 255 13.27 4.15 41.54
N GLU A 256 12.17 3.42 41.34
CA GLU A 256 12.13 1.97 41.19
C GLU A 256 12.85 1.48 39.93
N LEU A 257 13.01 2.33 38.92
CA LEU A 257 13.66 2.01 37.66
C LEU A 257 15.10 2.55 37.55
N SER A 258 15.53 3.37 38.51
CA SER A 258 16.84 4.05 38.46
C SER A 258 18.05 3.09 38.52
N GLY A 259 17.84 1.85 39.01
CA GLY A 259 18.84 0.77 39.00
C GLY A 259 18.58 -0.32 37.95
N HIS A 260 17.67 -0.09 37.00
CA HIS A 260 17.29 -1.12 36.03
C HIS A 260 18.50 -1.51 35.14
N PRO A 261 18.86 -2.80 35.01
CA PRO A 261 20.13 -3.23 34.38
C PRO A 261 20.26 -2.87 32.89
N ARG A 262 19.14 -2.66 32.20
CA ARG A 262 19.10 -2.21 30.79
C ARG A 262 19.11 -0.69 30.61
N LEU A 263 18.97 0.11 31.67
CA LEU A 263 18.77 1.55 31.57
C LEU A 263 20.08 2.32 31.77
N VAL A 264 20.36 3.25 30.85
CA VAL A 264 21.40 4.28 31.01
C VAL A 264 20.73 5.64 30.87
N VAL A 265 20.88 6.49 31.88
CA VAL A 265 20.39 7.88 31.85
C VAL A 265 21.54 8.77 31.43
N ALA A 266 21.41 9.44 30.30
CA ALA A 266 22.41 10.34 29.74
C ALA A 266 22.04 11.81 30.03
N PRO A 267 22.95 12.63 30.56
CA PRO A 267 22.67 14.05 30.81
C PRO A 267 22.64 14.88 29.53
N THR A 268 23.48 14.54 28.54
CA THR A 268 23.47 15.16 27.21
C THR A 268 23.42 14.09 26.11
N ILE A 269 23.14 14.50 24.88
CA ILE A 269 23.09 13.58 23.74
C ILE A 269 24.45 12.93 23.44
N ASP A 270 25.56 13.62 23.75
CA ASP A 270 26.91 13.10 23.54
C ASP A 270 27.31 12.05 24.58
N ASP A 271 26.60 11.99 25.71
CA ASP A 271 26.78 10.98 26.76
C ASP A 271 25.95 9.70 26.51
N VAL A 272 25.13 9.68 25.45
CA VAL A 272 24.32 8.52 25.11
C VAL A 272 25.24 7.38 24.63
N PRO A 273 25.20 6.20 25.26
CA PRO A 273 26.06 5.09 24.85
C PRO A 273 25.67 4.58 23.47
N GLY A 274 26.57 4.72 22.50
CA GLY A 274 26.37 4.30 21.12
C GLY A 274 26.72 2.82 20.85
N PRO A 275 26.28 2.28 19.70
CA PRO A 275 25.29 2.84 18.78
C PRO A 275 23.84 2.64 19.29
N VAL A 276 22.94 3.56 18.94
CA VAL A 276 21.48 3.49 19.17
C VAL A 276 20.78 3.29 17.84
N GLN A 277 19.84 2.35 17.74
CA GLN A 277 19.21 2.01 16.46
C GLN A 277 17.84 2.66 16.25
N LEU A 278 17.09 2.92 17.33
CA LEU A 278 15.75 3.49 17.27
C LEU A 278 15.57 4.53 18.39
N ALA A 279 14.91 5.65 18.11
CA ALA A 279 14.63 6.68 19.11
C ALA A 279 13.13 6.97 19.21
N ALA A 280 12.59 7.07 20.42
CA ALA A 280 11.27 7.63 20.69
C ALA A 280 11.43 9.06 21.20
N VAL A 281 10.82 10.03 20.53
CA VAL A 281 10.96 11.45 20.83
C VAL A 281 9.60 12.02 21.20
N ALA A 282 9.51 12.59 22.40
CA ALA A 282 8.41 13.44 22.80
C ALA A 282 8.96 14.83 23.18
N LEU A 283 8.92 15.76 22.25
CA LEU A 283 9.41 17.13 22.36
C LEU A 283 8.49 18.07 21.55
N PRO A 284 8.44 19.37 21.87
CA PRO A 284 7.81 20.36 20.99
C PRO A 284 8.37 20.29 19.56
N ALA A 285 7.54 20.55 18.55
CA ALA A 285 7.89 20.32 17.14
C ALA A 285 9.22 20.97 16.69
N ALA A 286 9.52 22.19 17.15
CA ALA A 286 10.78 22.88 16.86
C ALA A 286 12.00 22.17 17.48
N GLU A 287 11.86 21.59 18.68
CA GLU A 287 12.93 20.85 19.35
C GLU A 287 13.14 19.46 18.73
N VAL A 288 12.07 18.83 18.20
CA VAL A 288 12.19 17.61 17.40
C VAL A 288 13.10 17.86 16.21
N LEU A 289 12.88 18.95 15.46
CA LEU A 289 13.74 19.32 14.31
C LEU A 289 15.21 19.50 14.72
N ALA A 290 15.45 20.13 15.86
CA ALA A 290 16.80 20.39 16.35
C ALA A 290 17.55 19.11 16.78
N VAL A 291 16.84 18.09 17.29
CA VAL A 291 17.48 16.86 17.78
C VAL A 291 17.79 15.84 16.68
N VAL A 292 17.01 15.78 15.60
CA VAL A 292 17.16 14.76 14.53
C VAL A 292 18.60 14.66 13.98
N PRO A 293 19.31 15.75 13.63
CA PRO A 293 20.69 15.67 13.14
C PRO A 293 21.65 15.04 14.15
N SER A 294 21.39 15.21 15.45
CA SER A 294 22.21 14.63 16.51
C SER A 294 21.94 13.15 16.71
N LEU A 295 20.70 12.69 16.48
CA LEU A 295 20.36 11.26 16.50
C LEU A 295 21.11 10.47 15.40
N ALA A 296 21.36 11.10 14.25
CA ALA A 296 22.10 10.48 13.16
C ALA A 296 23.54 10.07 13.58
N ARG A 297 24.20 10.90 14.39
CA ARG A 297 25.56 10.62 14.91
C ARG A 297 25.59 9.41 15.85
N LEU A 298 24.47 9.10 16.50
CA LEU A 298 24.32 7.93 17.36
C LEU A 298 24.01 6.64 16.58
N GLY A 299 23.83 6.72 15.26
CA GLY A 299 23.49 5.59 14.40
C GLY A 299 22.00 5.26 14.35
N VAL A 300 21.14 6.19 14.78
CA VAL A 300 19.67 6.01 14.76
C VAL A 300 19.23 5.85 13.31
N ARG A 301 18.42 4.82 13.05
CA ARG A 301 17.85 4.54 11.71
C ARG A 301 16.40 4.96 11.58
N ALA A 302 15.69 5.08 12.70
CA ALA A 302 14.32 5.56 12.71
C ALA A 302 13.99 6.30 14.01
N VAL A 303 13.08 7.27 13.90
CA VAL A 303 12.54 8.03 15.03
C VAL A 303 11.01 7.88 15.10
N VAL A 304 10.52 7.55 16.30
CA VAL A 304 9.11 7.53 16.66
C VAL A 304 8.77 8.87 17.28
N VAL A 305 8.10 9.74 16.53
CA VAL A 305 7.69 11.07 16.99
C VAL A 305 6.29 10.98 17.60
N LEU A 306 6.26 10.98 18.93
CA LEU A 306 5.04 10.85 19.74
C LEU A 306 4.29 12.18 19.83
N SER A 307 5.02 13.28 19.66
CA SER A 307 4.50 14.64 19.82
C SER A 307 3.62 15.08 18.67
N THR A 308 2.64 15.89 19.02
CA THR A 308 1.78 16.66 18.11
C THR A 308 2.40 18.06 17.90
N GLY A 309 1.80 18.91 17.07
CA GLY A 309 2.35 20.23 16.72
C GLY A 309 2.75 20.38 15.26
N PHE A 310 2.32 19.45 14.40
CA PHE A 310 2.73 19.36 13.02
C PHE A 310 1.54 19.62 12.09
N ALA A 311 1.40 18.89 10.98
CA ALA A 311 0.42 19.19 9.94
C ALA A 311 -1.05 19.21 10.42
N GLU A 312 -1.35 18.63 11.58
CA GLU A 312 -2.65 18.67 12.24
C GLU A 312 -3.02 20.07 12.76
N ASP A 313 -2.02 20.92 13.03
CA ASP A 313 -2.18 22.29 13.52
C ASP A 313 -2.18 23.34 12.39
N GLY A 314 -2.37 22.90 11.15
CA GLY A 314 -2.55 23.78 9.99
C GLY A 314 -1.26 24.07 9.21
N PRO A 315 -1.20 25.18 8.44
CA PRO A 315 -0.15 25.42 7.46
C PRO A 315 1.27 25.53 8.04
N GLU A 316 1.42 26.15 9.21
CA GLU A 316 2.72 26.30 9.88
C GLU A 316 3.26 24.94 10.34
N GLY A 317 2.42 24.13 10.99
CA GLY A 317 2.79 22.78 11.40
C GLY A 317 3.05 21.85 10.21
N LEU A 318 2.38 22.04 9.06
CA LEU A 318 2.71 21.33 7.83
C LEU A 318 4.11 21.71 7.30
N ALA A 319 4.51 22.98 7.43
CA ALA A 319 5.86 23.40 7.07
C ALA A 319 6.91 22.74 7.98
N LEU A 320 6.65 22.67 9.30
CA LEU A 320 7.51 21.95 10.24
C LEU A 320 7.60 20.45 9.91
N GLN A 321 6.48 19.82 9.53
CA GLN A 321 6.48 18.41 9.12
C GLN A 321 7.33 18.16 7.87
N ARG A 322 7.26 19.06 6.88
CA ARG A 322 8.10 18.98 5.68
C ARG A 322 9.58 19.16 6.00
N GLU A 323 9.92 20.08 6.91
CA GLU A 323 11.30 20.25 7.39
C GLU A 323 11.78 19.00 8.14
N LEU A 324 10.92 18.37 8.94
CA LEU A 324 11.25 17.14 9.67
C LEU A 324 11.61 16.02 8.71
N LEU A 325 10.79 15.80 7.68
CA LEU A 325 11.05 14.78 6.66
C LEU A 325 12.35 15.04 5.90
N ARG A 326 12.56 16.28 5.43
CA ARG A 326 13.81 16.66 4.75
C ARG A 326 15.01 16.40 5.65
N THR A 327 14.97 16.86 6.90
CA THR A 327 16.08 16.70 7.85
C THR A 327 16.33 15.23 8.18
N ALA A 328 15.28 14.43 8.39
CA ALA A 328 15.39 13.01 8.71
C ALA A 328 15.91 12.18 7.52
N HIS A 329 15.36 12.36 6.32
CA HIS A 329 15.80 11.64 5.13
C HIS A 329 17.23 12.03 4.72
N SER A 330 17.55 13.32 4.79
CA SER A 330 18.93 13.78 4.62
C SER A 330 19.85 13.27 5.72
N ALA A 331 19.35 12.79 6.86
CA ALA A 331 20.12 12.11 7.90
C ALA A 331 20.13 10.58 7.77
N GLY A 332 19.45 9.99 6.79
CA GLY A 332 19.28 8.55 6.65
C GLY A 332 18.34 7.93 7.70
N ILE A 333 17.43 8.73 8.27
CA ILE A 333 16.50 8.36 9.35
C ILE A 333 15.08 8.28 8.80
N ARG A 334 14.36 7.19 9.10
CA ARG A 334 12.91 7.04 8.88
C ARG A 334 12.10 7.70 10.00
N VAL A 335 10.90 8.18 9.70
CA VAL A 335 10.00 8.82 10.68
C VAL A 335 8.70 8.01 10.83
N ILE A 336 8.40 7.61 12.06
CA ILE A 336 7.07 7.11 12.46
C ILE A 336 6.35 8.24 13.21
N GLY A 337 5.18 8.65 12.73
CA GLY A 337 4.50 9.86 13.23
C GLY A 337 4.53 11.00 12.20
N PRO A 338 4.52 12.26 12.66
CA PRO A 338 4.33 12.70 14.05
C PRO A 338 2.93 12.38 14.61
N GLY A 339 2.70 12.64 15.90
CA GLY A 339 1.45 12.32 16.59
C GLY A 339 1.20 10.81 16.75
N SER A 340 2.27 10.02 16.78
CA SER A 340 2.19 8.56 16.85
C SER A 340 1.83 8.06 18.25
N PHE A 341 1.02 6.99 18.34
CA PHE A 341 0.89 6.20 19.59
C PHE A 341 2.10 5.29 19.85
N GLY A 342 2.99 5.16 18.87
CA GLY A 342 4.24 4.43 18.91
C GLY A 342 4.16 3.02 18.32
N ILE A 343 5.17 2.21 18.64
CA ILE A 343 5.34 0.85 18.10
C ILE A 343 5.62 -0.18 19.18
N ALA A 344 5.17 -1.41 18.96
CA ALA A 344 5.46 -2.53 19.84
C ALA A 344 5.54 -3.85 19.08
N ARG A 345 6.38 -4.75 19.58
CA ARG A 345 6.51 -6.14 19.12
C ARG A 345 6.32 -7.09 20.30
N PRO A 346 5.09 -7.55 20.56
CA PRO A 346 4.81 -8.50 21.63
C PRO A 346 5.71 -9.72 21.57
N GLY A 347 6.28 -10.11 22.74
CA GLY A 347 7.22 -11.22 22.84
C GLY A 347 8.64 -10.94 22.33
N GLY A 348 8.85 -9.83 21.62
CA GLY A 348 10.16 -9.41 21.08
C GLY A 348 10.90 -8.38 21.94
N GLY A 349 10.37 -7.98 23.09
CA GLY A 349 11.04 -7.05 24.03
C GLY A 349 10.95 -5.56 23.67
N LEU A 350 10.50 -5.22 22.46
CA LEU A 350 10.33 -3.84 22.00
C LEU A 350 8.92 -3.31 22.30
N ASN A 351 8.83 -2.22 23.06
CA ASN A 351 7.62 -1.44 23.27
C ASN A 351 7.98 0.05 23.41
N LEU A 352 8.06 0.75 22.28
CA LEU A 352 8.15 2.21 22.22
C LEU A 352 6.78 2.83 21.94
N SER A 353 5.74 2.32 22.58
CA SER A 353 4.37 2.82 22.47
C SER A 353 3.87 3.39 23.79
N LEU A 354 2.81 4.19 23.70
CA LEU A 354 2.12 4.74 24.87
C LEU A 354 1.20 3.70 25.56
N ALA A 355 1.22 2.44 25.12
CA ALA A 355 0.42 1.38 25.73
C ALA A 355 1.03 0.92 27.06
N ALA A 356 0.26 1.03 28.14
CA ALA A 356 0.63 0.47 29.44
C ALA A 356 0.77 -1.07 29.38
N ARG A 357 -0.07 -1.72 28.57
CA ARG A 357 0.00 -3.15 28.27
C ARG A 357 -0.21 -3.35 26.78
N VAL A 358 0.67 -4.13 26.17
CA VAL A 358 0.52 -4.59 24.78
C VAL A 358 -0.20 -5.94 24.76
N PRO A 359 -0.87 -6.31 23.65
CA PRO A 359 -1.46 -7.63 23.52
C PRO A 359 -0.40 -8.72 23.64
N ASP A 360 -0.82 -9.93 24.04
CA ASP A 360 0.08 -11.08 24.09
C ASP A 360 0.59 -11.43 22.67
N PRO A 361 1.70 -12.18 22.53
CA PRO A 361 2.18 -12.59 21.22
C PRO A 361 1.12 -13.40 20.45
N GLY A 362 0.90 -13.04 19.18
CA GLY A 362 -0.05 -13.75 18.33
C GLY A 362 0.05 -13.38 16.86
N GLY A 363 -0.97 -13.80 16.09
CA GLY A 363 -0.92 -13.77 14.62
C GLY A 363 -1.39 -12.48 13.96
N VAL A 364 -1.88 -11.50 14.71
CA VAL A 364 -2.49 -10.28 14.14
C VAL A 364 -1.44 -9.18 13.99
N GLY A 365 -1.17 -8.72 12.78
CA GLY A 365 -0.43 -7.49 12.54
C GLY A 365 -1.39 -6.31 12.62
N LEU A 366 -1.14 -5.33 13.50
CA LEU A 366 -2.04 -4.20 13.74
C LEU A 366 -1.39 -2.87 13.32
N PHE A 367 -2.05 -2.16 12.39
CA PHE A 367 -1.66 -0.82 11.96
C PHE A 367 -2.81 0.17 12.15
N CYS A 368 -2.50 1.39 12.59
CA CYS A 368 -3.48 2.46 12.74
C CYS A 368 -2.87 3.83 12.49
N GLN A 369 -3.66 4.78 11.96
CA GLN A 369 -3.21 6.15 11.74
C GLN A 369 -3.55 7.08 12.92
N SER A 370 -4.65 6.84 13.63
CA SER A 370 -5.00 7.64 14.81
C SER A 370 -4.54 7.01 16.12
N ALA A 371 -3.91 7.83 16.96
CA ALA A 371 -3.50 7.42 18.30
C ALA A 371 -4.70 7.09 19.21
N ALA A 372 -5.81 7.82 19.09
CA ALA A 372 -7.02 7.54 19.87
C ALA A 372 -7.65 6.19 19.46
N VAL A 373 -7.63 5.88 18.16
CA VAL A 373 -8.06 4.58 17.65
C VAL A 373 -7.09 3.47 18.09
N ALA A 374 -5.78 3.75 18.12
CA ALA A 374 -4.75 2.83 18.60
C ALA A 374 -5.02 2.36 20.03
N VAL A 375 -5.28 3.30 20.95
CA VAL A 375 -5.66 3.01 22.35
C VAL A 375 -6.80 2.00 22.39
N ARG A 376 -7.89 2.29 21.68
CA ARG A 376 -9.08 1.43 21.67
C ARG A 376 -8.80 0.04 21.11
N LEU A 377 -8.06 -0.04 20.01
CA LEU A 377 -7.74 -1.32 19.36
C LEU A 377 -6.82 -2.19 20.23
N VAL A 378 -5.82 -1.59 20.87
CA VAL A 378 -4.90 -2.29 21.77
C VAL A 378 -5.64 -2.78 23.02
N ASP A 379 -6.43 -1.92 23.67
CA ASP A 379 -7.20 -2.29 24.86
C ASP A 379 -8.22 -3.38 24.56
N ASP A 380 -8.95 -3.26 23.45
CA ASP A 380 -9.92 -4.28 23.03
C ASP A 380 -9.22 -5.59 22.65
N ALA A 381 -8.05 -5.56 22.02
CA ALA A 381 -7.27 -6.77 21.73
C ALA A 381 -6.82 -7.47 23.02
N VAL A 382 -6.28 -6.73 23.99
CA VAL A 382 -5.91 -7.24 25.32
C VAL A 382 -7.12 -7.84 26.03
N ALA A 383 -8.23 -7.10 26.11
CA ALA A 383 -9.45 -7.55 26.79
C ALA A 383 -10.04 -8.82 26.17
N ARG A 384 -9.89 -8.99 24.85
CA ARG A 384 -10.37 -10.15 24.09
C ARG A 384 -9.34 -11.27 23.98
N GLY A 385 -8.14 -11.13 24.54
CA GLY A 385 -7.06 -12.13 24.40
C GLY A 385 -6.55 -12.30 22.97
N ILE A 386 -6.78 -11.32 22.09
CA ILE A 386 -6.34 -11.37 20.69
C ILE A 386 -4.85 -11.00 20.65
N GLY A 387 -4.01 -12.00 20.44
CA GLY A 387 -2.57 -11.79 20.38
C GLY A 387 -2.12 -11.13 19.06
N THR A 388 -1.17 -10.20 19.16
CA THR A 388 -0.61 -9.47 18.01
C THR A 388 0.85 -9.85 17.77
N SER A 389 1.26 -9.79 16.49
CA SER A 389 2.65 -10.01 16.06
C SER A 389 3.44 -8.71 16.16
N GLN A 390 2.81 -7.62 15.68
CA GLN A 390 3.37 -6.28 15.64
C GLN A 390 2.23 -5.26 15.77
N VAL A 391 2.50 -4.15 16.44
CA VAL A 391 1.58 -3.01 16.58
C VAL A 391 2.31 -1.74 16.15
N LEU A 392 1.73 -1.00 15.21
CA LEU A 392 2.26 0.29 14.75
C LEU A 392 1.16 1.34 14.65
N SER A 393 1.41 2.51 15.24
CA SER A 393 0.63 3.72 14.98
C SER A 393 1.46 4.73 14.20
N SER A 394 0.99 5.16 13.03
CA SER A 394 1.75 6.10 12.19
C SER A 394 1.48 7.58 12.48
N GLY A 395 0.47 7.91 13.30
CA GLY A 395 0.00 9.29 13.42
C GLY A 395 -0.32 9.89 12.04
N ASN A 396 0.22 11.08 11.79
CA ASN A 396 0.07 11.81 10.52
C ASN A 396 0.59 11.07 9.28
N ARG A 397 1.36 9.98 9.45
CA ARG A 397 1.91 9.18 8.36
C ARG A 397 2.74 10.06 7.41
N ALA A 398 3.71 10.79 7.98
CA ALA A 398 4.59 11.65 7.21
C ALA A 398 5.58 10.85 6.34
N ASP A 399 6.07 9.71 6.86
CA ASP A 399 6.98 8.79 6.15
C ASP A 399 6.46 7.35 6.24
N VAL A 400 6.68 6.63 7.35
CA VAL A 400 6.29 5.22 7.48
C VAL A 400 4.77 5.06 7.36
N SER A 401 4.35 4.21 6.43
CA SER A 401 2.96 4.02 6.05
C SER A 401 2.47 2.59 6.23
N GLY A 402 1.15 2.40 6.01
CA GLY A 402 0.58 1.06 5.95
C GLY A 402 1.16 0.20 4.81
N ASN A 403 1.69 0.81 3.74
CA ASN A 403 2.33 0.08 2.66
C ASN A 403 3.63 -0.56 3.15
N ASP A 404 4.50 0.18 3.84
CA ASP A 404 5.76 -0.33 4.38
C ASP A 404 5.52 -1.52 5.33
N VAL A 405 4.51 -1.39 6.21
CA VAL A 405 4.16 -2.41 7.18
C VAL A 405 3.58 -3.66 6.50
N MET A 406 2.73 -3.51 5.49
CA MET A 406 2.22 -4.65 4.70
C MET A 406 3.35 -5.40 3.97
N GLN A 407 4.34 -4.68 3.46
CA GLN A 407 5.51 -5.30 2.82
C GLN A 407 6.30 -6.13 3.83
N SER A 408 6.53 -5.59 5.04
CA SER A 408 7.15 -6.33 6.14
C SER A 408 6.35 -7.57 6.56
N TRP A 409 5.02 -7.47 6.63
CA TRP A 409 4.16 -8.59 6.99
C TRP A 409 4.07 -9.67 5.92
N ALA A 410 4.39 -9.39 4.67
CA ALA A 410 4.45 -10.44 3.65
C ALA A 410 5.53 -11.47 4.02
N ASP A 411 6.68 -10.99 4.52
CA ASP A 411 7.85 -11.81 4.87
C ASP A 411 7.83 -12.32 6.33
N ASP A 412 7.07 -11.69 7.23
CA ASP A 412 7.04 -12.08 8.65
C ASP A 412 6.20 -13.36 8.89
N PRO A 413 6.79 -14.52 9.24
CA PRO A 413 6.03 -15.73 9.52
C PRO A 413 5.13 -15.61 10.76
N GLY A 414 5.40 -14.65 11.67
CA GLY A 414 4.57 -14.40 12.85
C GLY A 414 3.23 -13.76 12.53
N THR A 415 3.14 -12.97 11.46
CA THR A 415 1.88 -12.37 11.01
C THR A 415 1.08 -13.36 10.16
N ARG A 416 -0.14 -13.67 10.60
CA ARG A 416 -1.14 -14.48 9.88
C ARG A 416 -2.24 -13.65 9.23
N VAL A 417 -2.56 -12.48 9.80
CA VAL A 417 -3.58 -11.56 9.28
C VAL A 417 -3.12 -10.12 9.48
N ALA A 418 -3.31 -9.29 8.47
CA ALA A 418 -3.03 -7.86 8.52
C ALA A 418 -4.32 -7.08 8.83
N ALA A 419 -4.33 -6.32 9.91
CA ALA A 419 -5.46 -5.50 10.35
C ALA A 419 -5.05 -4.02 10.32
N LEU A 420 -5.65 -3.23 9.42
CA LEU A 420 -5.32 -1.82 9.24
C LEU A 420 -6.53 -0.91 9.49
N SER A 421 -6.32 0.13 10.30
CA SER A 421 -7.25 1.25 10.45
C SER A 421 -6.69 2.48 9.75
N LEU A 422 -7.33 2.87 8.65
CA LEU A 422 -6.87 3.91 7.73
C LEU A 422 -7.85 5.09 7.73
N GLU A 423 -7.35 6.30 7.93
CA GLU A 423 -8.08 7.55 7.69
C GLU A 423 -7.87 8.06 6.26
N SER A 424 -6.66 7.84 5.72
CA SER A 424 -6.38 8.10 4.32
C SER A 424 -5.36 7.14 3.71
N ILE A 425 -5.43 7.02 2.39
CA ILE A 425 -4.52 6.24 1.57
C ILE A 425 -3.65 7.24 0.80
N GLY A 426 -2.34 7.24 1.05
CA GLY A 426 -1.40 8.18 0.42
C GLY A 426 -1.25 7.94 -1.08
N ASN A 427 -0.72 6.77 -1.44
CA ASN A 427 -0.67 6.28 -2.82
C ASN A 427 -1.62 5.08 -2.98
N PRO A 428 -2.84 5.28 -3.52
CA PRO A 428 -3.81 4.20 -3.73
C PRO A 428 -3.34 3.11 -4.69
N ARG A 429 -2.58 3.45 -5.74
CA ARG A 429 -2.09 2.46 -6.70
C ARG A 429 -1.07 1.53 -6.07
N LYS A 430 -0.10 2.10 -5.34
CA LYS A 430 0.85 1.31 -4.54
C LYS A 430 0.12 0.50 -3.48
N PHE A 431 -0.83 1.11 -2.77
CA PHE A 431 -1.64 0.41 -1.77
C PHE A 431 -2.35 -0.80 -2.38
N VAL A 432 -3.04 -0.65 -3.51
CA VAL A 432 -3.74 -1.75 -4.20
C VAL A 432 -2.78 -2.86 -4.61
N ARG A 433 -1.63 -2.50 -5.21
CA ARG A 433 -0.62 -3.47 -5.64
C ARG A 433 -0.04 -4.26 -4.45
N VAL A 434 0.37 -3.56 -3.40
CA VAL A 434 0.93 -4.16 -2.18
C VAL A 434 -0.13 -4.99 -1.45
N ALA A 435 -1.34 -4.46 -1.30
CA ALA A 435 -2.44 -5.16 -0.65
C ALA A 435 -2.87 -6.40 -1.44
N ARG A 436 -2.94 -6.37 -2.78
CA ARG A 436 -3.25 -7.53 -3.63
C ARG A 436 -2.20 -8.63 -3.46
N ARG A 437 -0.92 -8.27 -3.50
CA ARG A 437 0.19 -9.21 -3.26
C ARG A 437 0.08 -9.84 -1.87
N LEU A 438 -0.11 -9.03 -0.83
CA LEU A 438 -0.25 -9.52 0.54
C LEU A 438 -1.49 -10.38 0.72
N ALA A 439 -2.64 -9.95 0.19
CA ALA A 439 -3.93 -10.65 0.26
C ALA A 439 -3.89 -12.05 -0.35
N ARG A 440 -3.00 -12.32 -1.32
CA ARG A 440 -2.76 -13.68 -1.85
C ARG A 440 -2.04 -14.60 -0.86
N LEU A 441 -1.25 -14.03 0.04
CA LEU A 441 -0.48 -14.76 1.04
C LEU A 441 -1.22 -14.84 2.38
N LYS A 442 -1.82 -13.72 2.81
CA LYS A 442 -2.36 -13.50 4.14
C LYS A 442 -3.58 -12.56 4.05
N PRO A 443 -4.68 -12.82 4.77
CA PRO A 443 -5.85 -11.94 4.76
C PRO A 443 -5.49 -10.51 5.18
N VAL A 444 -6.02 -9.53 4.44
CA VAL A 444 -5.85 -8.09 4.72
C VAL A 444 -7.21 -7.50 5.06
N VAL A 445 -7.40 -7.08 6.31
CA VAL A 445 -8.65 -6.52 6.83
C VAL A 445 -8.45 -5.03 7.06
N VAL A 446 -9.33 -4.21 6.49
CA VAL A 446 -9.21 -2.75 6.53
C VAL A 446 -10.49 -2.11 7.05
N THR A 447 -10.36 -1.25 8.04
CA THR A 447 -11.40 -0.26 8.36
C THR A 447 -10.95 1.10 7.86
N THR A 448 -11.87 1.84 7.23
CA THR A 448 -11.62 3.20 6.72
C THR A 448 -12.42 4.20 7.54
N ALA A 449 -11.78 5.18 8.17
CA ALA A 449 -12.49 6.28 8.80
C ALA A 449 -13.11 7.17 7.70
N GLY A 450 -14.44 7.13 7.56
CA GLY A 450 -15.17 7.99 6.63
C GLY A 450 -15.09 7.63 5.14
N ARG A 451 -15.41 8.61 4.29
CA ARG A 451 -15.45 8.52 2.81
C ARG A 451 -14.03 8.72 2.29
N SER A 452 -13.12 7.78 2.57
CA SER A 452 -11.67 7.99 2.44
C SER A 452 -11.29 8.68 1.13
N GLY A 453 -10.62 9.82 1.27
CA GLY A 453 -10.20 10.67 0.16
C GLY A 453 -11.16 11.81 -0.18
N GLN A 454 -12.42 11.85 0.28
CA GLN A 454 -13.29 13.01 0.03
C GLN A 454 -13.01 14.19 0.98
N VAL A 455 -12.44 13.89 2.15
CA VAL A 455 -11.95 14.87 3.13
C VAL A 455 -10.53 14.47 3.50
N VAL A 456 -9.63 15.45 3.60
CA VAL A 456 -8.28 15.25 4.09
C VAL A 456 -8.32 15.26 5.62
N PRO A 457 -7.98 14.16 6.31
CA PRO A 457 -7.85 14.19 7.76
C PRO A 457 -6.78 15.22 8.18
N PRO A 458 -6.97 15.93 9.30
CA PRO A 458 -5.93 16.79 9.86
C PRO A 458 -4.59 16.05 9.96
N GLY A 459 -3.48 16.69 9.56
CA GLY A 459 -2.16 16.07 9.59
C GLY A 459 -1.77 15.28 8.34
N HIS A 460 -2.73 14.84 7.54
CA HIS A 460 -2.46 13.96 6.40
C HIS A 460 -2.24 14.77 5.13
N ALA A 461 -1.13 14.50 4.41
CA ALA A 461 -0.90 15.05 3.09
C ALA A 461 -1.43 14.09 2.01
N VAL A 462 -2.74 14.12 1.74
CA VAL A 462 -3.37 13.27 0.71
C VAL A 462 -4.20 14.08 -0.27
N ARG A 463 -4.35 13.53 -1.48
CA ARG A 463 -5.19 14.12 -2.51
C ARG A 463 -6.66 13.87 -2.21
N VAL A 464 -7.49 14.86 -2.53
CA VAL A 464 -8.95 14.72 -2.44
C VAL A 464 -9.49 14.08 -3.72
N THR A 465 -10.43 13.17 -3.58
CA THR A 465 -11.18 12.53 -4.67
C THR A 465 -12.59 13.08 -4.76
N ALA A 466 -13.08 13.24 -5.99
CA ALA A 466 -14.50 13.48 -6.25
C ALA A 466 -15.26 12.16 -6.48
N ALA A 467 -14.55 11.03 -6.55
CA ALA A 467 -15.14 9.73 -6.80
C ALA A 467 -16.11 9.30 -5.69
N PRO A 468 -17.20 8.59 -6.05
CA PRO A 468 -18.11 8.01 -5.07
C PRO A 468 -17.42 7.02 -4.12
N ARG A 469 -18.00 6.83 -2.93
CA ARG A 469 -17.51 5.85 -1.94
C ARG A 469 -17.41 4.42 -2.52
N ARG A 470 -18.29 4.07 -3.46
CA ARG A 470 -18.28 2.76 -4.13
C ARG A 470 -17.01 2.51 -4.96
N THR A 471 -16.36 3.55 -5.48
CA THR A 471 -15.09 3.41 -6.22
C THR A 471 -14.00 2.83 -5.34
N LEU A 472 -13.89 3.32 -4.10
CA LEU A 472 -12.97 2.77 -3.11
C LEU A 472 -13.36 1.33 -2.72
N GLU A 473 -14.66 1.06 -2.52
CA GLU A 473 -15.13 -0.29 -2.17
C GLU A 473 -14.69 -1.31 -3.21
N GLU A 474 -14.85 -0.95 -4.48
CA GLU A 474 -14.50 -1.80 -5.59
C GLU A 474 -12.98 -1.94 -5.75
N MET A 475 -12.22 -0.86 -5.54
CA MET A 475 -10.75 -0.91 -5.47
C MET A 475 -10.25 -1.90 -4.39
N LEU A 476 -10.80 -1.81 -3.18
CA LEU A 476 -10.44 -2.71 -2.08
C LEU A 476 -10.85 -4.15 -2.39
N ARG A 477 -12.04 -4.34 -2.99
CA ARG A 477 -12.52 -5.66 -3.41
C ARG A 477 -11.60 -6.30 -4.47
N GLN A 478 -11.19 -5.57 -5.50
CA GLN A 478 -10.29 -6.04 -6.56
C GLN A 478 -8.91 -6.44 -6.03
N SER A 479 -8.45 -5.78 -4.96
CA SER A 479 -7.20 -6.12 -4.28
C SER A 479 -7.32 -7.23 -3.24
N GLY A 480 -8.49 -7.85 -3.09
CA GLY A 480 -8.70 -8.90 -2.08
C GLY A 480 -8.74 -8.38 -0.64
N VAL A 481 -8.82 -7.05 -0.46
CA VAL A 481 -8.91 -6.41 0.86
C VAL A 481 -10.32 -6.58 1.43
N LEU A 482 -10.38 -7.08 2.66
CA LEU A 482 -11.60 -7.23 3.44
C LEU A 482 -11.93 -5.92 4.15
N ARG A 483 -12.71 -5.08 3.49
CA ARG A 483 -13.22 -3.87 4.12
C ARG A 483 -14.27 -4.19 5.18
N VAL A 484 -14.11 -3.63 6.38
CA VAL A 484 -15.06 -3.70 7.49
C VAL A 484 -15.56 -2.31 7.89
N GLU A 485 -16.70 -2.24 8.56
CA GLU A 485 -17.38 -0.97 8.85
C GLU A 485 -16.93 -0.30 10.15
N SER A 486 -16.34 -1.06 11.07
CA SER A 486 -15.89 -0.57 12.37
C SER A 486 -14.61 -1.22 12.85
N THR A 487 -13.97 -0.60 13.84
CA THR A 487 -12.80 -1.16 14.55
C THR A 487 -13.15 -2.41 15.36
N ALA A 488 -14.41 -2.54 15.81
CA ALA A 488 -14.88 -3.77 16.45
C ALA A 488 -14.91 -4.93 15.44
N GLN A 489 -15.51 -4.70 14.26
CA GLN A 489 -15.51 -5.70 13.18
C GLN A 489 -14.10 -6.02 12.67
N LEU A 490 -13.17 -5.04 12.70
CA LEU A 490 -11.77 -5.27 12.36
C LEU A 490 -11.16 -6.38 13.23
N LEU A 491 -11.35 -6.29 14.55
CA LEU A 491 -10.88 -7.31 15.49
C LEU A 491 -11.65 -8.63 15.36
N ASP A 492 -12.96 -8.58 15.11
CA ASP A 492 -13.81 -9.77 14.93
C ASP A 492 -13.39 -10.60 13.72
N VAL A 493 -13.07 -9.95 12.59
CA VAL A 493 -12.55 -10.62 11.39
C VAL A 493 -11.10 -11.05 11.59
N ALA A 494 -10.26 -10.22 12.23
CA ALA A 494 -8.86 -10.57 12.48
C ALA A 494 -8.72 -11.80 13.40
N GLN A 495 -9.49 -11.90 14.49
CA GLN A 495 -9.44 -13.07 15.36
C GLN A 495 -9.86 -14.36 14.65
N LEU A 496 -10.79 -14.28 13.69
CA LEU A 496 -11.20 -15.44 12.89
C LEU A 496 -10.01 -15.99 12.11
N PHE A 497 -9.37 -15.15 11.29
CA PHE A 497 -8.23 -15.56 10.47
C PHE A 497 -6.99 -15.91 11.28
N ALA A 498 -6.83 -15.33 12.47
CA ALA A 498 -5.75 -15.69 13.36
C ALA A 498 -5.95 -17.09 13.98
N HIS A 499 -7.18 -17.57 14.20
CA HIS A 499 -7.40 -18.79 15.00
C HIS A 499 -8.13 -19.92 14.27
N GLN A 500 -8.63 -19.70 13.06
CA GLN A 500 -9.39 -20.68 12.29
C GLN A 500 -8.87 -20.80 10.85
N PRO A 501 -9.01 -21.98 10.21
CA PRO A 501 -8.78 -22.10 8.78
C PRO A 501 -9.78 -21.24 8.00
N VAL A 502 -9.39 -20.80 6.80
CA VAL A 502 -10.30 -20.15 5.85
C VAL A 502 -11.38 -21.17 5.43
N PRO A 503 -12.67 -20.81 5.44
CA PRO A 503 -13.73 -21.75 5.06
C PRO A 503 -13.56 -22.16 3.59
N ALA A 504 -13.87 -23.42 3.30
CA ALA A 504 -13.76 -23.97 1.94
C ALA A 504 -14.78 -23.37 0.96
N GLY A 505 -15.82 -22.72 1.47
CA GLY A 505 -16.92 -22.18 0.70
C GLY A 505 -17.90 -21.40 1.57
N ARG A 506 -19.16 -21.37 1.15
CA ARG A 506 -20.23 -20.55 1.74
C ARG A 506 -21.33 -21.36 2.43
N ARG A 507 -21.19 -22.69 2.50
CA ARG A 507 -22.18 -23.57 3.13
C ARG A 507 -21.93 -23.63 4.63
N VAL A 508 -22.93 -23.28 5.43
CA VAL A 508 -22.82 -23.25 6.89
C VAL A 508 -23.75 -24.26 7.56
N GLY A 509 -23.24 -24.87 8.63
CA GLY A 509 -24.02 -25.62 9.60
C GLY A 509 -24.28 -24.75 10.83
N VAL A 510 -25.43 -24.96 11.48
CA VAL A 510 -25.83 -24.18 12.67
C VAL A 510 -26.16 -25.14 13.81
N VAL A 511 -25.57 -24.90 14.98
CA VAL A 511 -25.96 -25.51 16.26
C VAL A 511 -26.35 -24.39 17.21
N ALA A 512 -27.60 -24.38 17.67
CA ALA A 512 -28.11 -23.29 18.51
C ALA A 512 -28.82 -23.81 19.77
N SER A 513 -28.83 -23.03 20.85
CA SER A 513 -29.53 -23.44 22.09
C SER A 513 -31.05 -23.36 22.03
N SER A 514 -31.61 -22.71 21.00
CA SER A 514 -33.05 -22.61 20.78
C SER A 514 -33.39 -22.44 19.30
N HIS A 515 -34.64 -22.73 18.93
CA HIS A 515 -35.15 -22.52 17.57
C HIS A 515 -35.12 -21.04 17.16
N SER A 516 -35.44 -20.12 18.07
CA SER A 516 -35.40 -18.68 17.79
C SER A 516 -33.97 -18.19 17.49
N LEU A 517 -32.98 -18.71 18.22
CA LEU A 517 -31.58 -18.39 17.98
C LEU A 517 -31.07 -19.00 16.68
N ALA A 518 -31.50 -20.24 16.35
CA ALA A 518 -31.23 -20.86 15.06
C ALA A 518 -31.79 -20.03 13.89
N ALA A 519 -33.04 -19.55 14.00
CA ALA A 519 -33.66 -18.70 12.98
C ALA A 519 -32.91 -17.37 12.80
N LEU A 520 -32.51 -16.72 13.89
CA LEU A 520 -31.71 -15.49 13.84
C LEU A 520 -30.36 -15.71 13.15
N VAL A 521 -29.65 -16.81 13.48
CA VAL A 521 -28.40 -17.17 12.82
C VAL A 521 -28.63 -17.42 11.33
N ALA A 522 -29.75 -18.07 10.97
CA ALA A 522 -30.07 -18.36 9.58
C ALA A 522 -30.34 -17.09 8.75
N GLU A 523 -31.10 -16.14 9.31
CA GLU A 523 -31.34 -14.84 8.68
C GLU A 523 -30.04 -14.04 8.50
N ASN A 524 -29.21 -13.99 9.55
CA ASN A 524 -27.89 -13.37 9.48
C ASN A 524 -27.00 -14.04 8.41
N ALA A 525 -27.06 -15.37 8.28
CA ALA A 525 -26.27 -16.13 7.32
C ALA A 525 -26.66 -15.75 5.89
N ALA A 526 -27.97 -15.71 5.61
CA ALA A 526 -28.48 -15.25 4.31
C ALA A 526 -28.04 -13.81 4.00
N ALA A 527 -28.16 -12.90 4.97
CA ALA A 527 -27.73 -11.50 4.82
C ALA A 527 -26.22 -11.36 4.57
N ALA A 528 -25.40 -12.26 5.11
CA ALA A 528 -23.96 -12.31 4.89
C ALA A 528 -23.55 -13.01 3.57
N GLY A 529 -24.50 -13.54 2.80
CA GLY A 529 -24.25 -14.29 1.57
C GLY A 529 -23.83 -15.76 1.77
N LEU A 530 -24.11 -16.30 2.95
CA LEU A 530 -23.89 -17.70 3.32
C LEU A 530 -25.17 -18.52 3.07
N VAL A 531 -25.01 -19.83 2.90
CA VAL A 531 -26.11 -20.75 2.60
C VAL A 531 -26.16 -21.82 3.68
N LEU A 532 -27.32 -22.03 4.29
CA LEU A 532 -27.48 -23.16 5.21
C LEU A 532 -27.43 -24.46 4.41
N ALA A 533 -26.45 -25.31 4.72
CA ALA A 533 -26.30 -26.61 4.06
C ALA A 533 -27.43 -27.57 4.42
N ARG A 534 -27.98 -27.39 5.63
CA ARG A 534 -28.92 -28.29 6.28
C ARG A 534 -29.73 -27.56 7.35
N GLU A 535 -30.74 -28.24 7.87
CA GLU A 535 -31.53 -27.74 9.00
C GLU A 535 -30.65 -27.55 10.25
N ALA A 536 -30.92 -26.48 10.99
CA ALA A 536 -30.17 -26.16 12.20
C ALA A 536 -30.45 -27.19 13.31
N VAL A 537 -29.40 -27.59 14.02
CA VAL A 537 -29.53 -28.47 15.19
C VAL A 537 -29.79 -27.64 16.43
N VAL A 538 -30.89 -27.93 17.12
CA VAL A 538 -31.19 -27.32 18.42
C VAL A 538 -30.62 -28.20 19.53
N LEU A 539 -29.68 -27.65 20.29
CA LEU A 539 -29.04 -28.27 21.45
C LEU A 539 -29.52 -27.56 22.72
N PRO A 540 -30.52 -28.09 23.44
CA PRO A 540 -31.07 -27.44 24.64
C PRO A 540 -30.00 -27.01 25.64
N GLU A 541 -30.24 -25.92 26.37
CA GLU A 541 -29.26 -25.38 27.32
C GLU A 541 -28.92 -26.35 28.47
N ASP A 542 -29.87 -27.20 28.85
CA ASP A 542 -29.77 -28.22 29.89
C ASP A 542 -29.35 -29.60 29.35
N ALA A 543 -28.94 -29.68 28.08
CA ALA A 543 -28.51 -30.94 27.48
C ALA A 543 -27.34 -31.57 28.26
N PRO A 544 -27.40 -32.88 28.59
CA PRO A 544 -26.31 -33.56 29.27
C PRO A 544 -25.00 -33.45 28.49
N ARG A 545 -23.87 -33.30 29.18
CA ARG A 545 -22.53 -33.17 28.56
C ARG A 545 -22.21 -34.25 27.51
N GLY A 546 -22.70 -35.48 27.69
CA GLY A 546 -22.53 -36.57 26.72
C GLY A 546 -23.25 -36.32 25.38
N GLU A 547 -24.42 -35.69 25.42
CA GLU A 547 -25.18 -35.25 24.25
C GLU A 547 -24.50 -34.06 23.58
N VAL A 548 -24.09 -33.04 24.35
CA VAL A 548 -23.31 -31.89 23.87
C VAL A 548 -22.07 -32.34 23.08
N ARG A 549 -21.28 -33.25 23.66
CA ARG A 549 -20.09 -33.83 23.02
C ARG A 549 -20.41 -34.53 21.71
N ARG A 550 -21.48 -35.35 21.69
CA ARG A 550 -21.89 -36.09 20.49
C ARG A 550 -22.33 -35.14 19.40
N THR A 551 -23.17 -34.15 19.72
CA THR A 551 -23.67 -33.15 18.78
C THR A 551 -22.54 -32.37 18.14
N PHE A 552 -21.56 -31.89 18.91
CA PHE A 552 -20.42 -31.18 18.33
C PHE A 552 -19.48 -32.08 17.53
N ALA A 553 -19.26 -33.32 17.95
CA ALA A 553 -18.46 -34.28 17.19
C ALA A 553 -19.10 -34.60 15.83
N GLU A 554 -20.42 -34.78 15.78
CA GLU A 554 -21.17 -34.99 14.54
C GLU A 554 -21.16 -33.73 13.66
N ALA A 555 -21.46 -32.56 14.24
CA ALA A 555 -21.49 -31.29 13.52
C ALA A 555 -20.14 -30.90 12.91
N CYS A 556 -19.05 -31.16 13.63
CA CYS A 556 -17.67 -30.92 13.17
C CYS A 556 -17.19 -31.91 12.10
N ALA A 557 -18.00 -32.90 11.73
CA ALA A 557 -17.70 -33.93 10.74
C ALA A 557 -18.66 -33.91 9.53
N TRP A 558 -19.55 -32.93 9.42
CA TRP A 558 -20.51 -32.82 8.32
C TRP A 558 -19.83 -32.53 6.96
N PRO A 559 -19.94 -33.43 5.97
CA PRO A 559 -19.22 -33.28 4.70
C PRO A 559 -19.80 -32.20 3.78
N ASP A 560 -21.05 -31.79 4.01
CA ASP A 560 -21.81 -30.79 3.25
C ASP A 560 -21.60 -29.36 3.78
N VAL A 561 -20.83 -29.19 4.86
CA VAL A 561 -20.61 -27.91 5.52
C VAL A 561 -19.17 -27.42 5.33
N ASP A 562 -19.02 -26.13 5.03
CA ASP A 562 -17.73 -25.46 4.92
C ASP A 562 -17.33 -24.75 6.24
N ALA A 563 -18.31 -24.27 7.01
CA ALA A 563 -18.12 -23.65 8.32
C ALA A 563 -19.28 -23.92 9.32
N LEU A 564 -18.97 -23.98 10.61
CA LEU A 564 -19.93 -24.22 11.69
C LEU A 564 -20.15 -22.95 12.53
N VAL A 565 -21.41 -22.57 12.72
CA VAL A 565 -21.82 -21.50 13.64
C VAL A 565 -22.46 -22.13 14.87
N VAL A 566 -21.89 -21.84 16.05
CA VAL A 566 -22.47 -22.25 17.32
C VAL A 566 -23.03 -21.03 18.05
N ALA A 567 -24.30 -21.07 18.43
CA ALA A 567 -24.95 -19.99 19.16
C ALA A 567 -25.62 -20.54 20.42
N HIS A 568 -25.03 -20.29 21.59
CA HIS A 568 -25.48 -20.84 22.86
C HIS A 568 -25.72 -19.75 23.90
N VAL A 569 -26.93 -19.73 24.45
CA VAL A 569 -27.34 -18.81 25.52
C VAL A 569 -27.91 -19.61 26.67
N SER A 570 -27.44 -19.32 27.87
CA SER A 570 -27.98 -19.84 29.13
C SER A 570 -28.96 -18.83 29.73
N THR A 571 -30.18 -19.25 30.02
CA THR A 571 -31.25 -18.43 30.59
C THR A 571 -31.26 -18.43 32.12
N VAL A 572 -30.61 -19.42 32.75
CA VAL A 572 -30.55 -19.58 34.21
C VAL A 572 -29.10 -19.49 34.73
N GLY A 573 -28.80 -18.37 35.40
CA GLY A 573 -27.54 -18.14 36.11
C GLY A 573 -26.33 -17.85 35.21
N PRO A 574 -25.25 -17.26 35.75
CA PRO A 574 -24.00 -17.12 35.02
C PRO A 574 -23.25 -18.47 34.98
N GLY A 575 -22.95 -18.99 33.79
CA GLY A 575 -22.06 -20.15 33.65
C GLY A 575 -22.24 -20.98 32.38
N ASP A 576 -21.41 -22.02 32.26
CA ASP A 576 -21.50 -23.10 31.27
C ASP A 576 -21.69 -24.44 32.02
N PRO A 577 -22.87 -24.69 32.60
CA PRO A 577 -23.11 -25.89 33.43
C PRO A 577 -22.97 -27.20 32.65
N SER A 578 -23.16 -27.15 31.32
CA SER A 578 -23.15 -28.30 30.42
C SER A 578 -21.77 -28.56 29.79
N GLY A 579 -20.79 -27.67 30.04
CA GLY A 579 -19.44 -27.76 29.48
C GLY A 579 -19.38 -27.55 27.96
N VAL A 580 -20.33 -26.79 27.42
CA VAL A 580 -20.48 -26.46 26.00
C VAL A 580 -19.21 -25.90 25.39
N ALA A 581 -18.55 -24.94 26.04
CA ALA A 581 -17.34 -24.32 25.51
C ALA A 581 -16.20 -25.33 25.38
N GLY A 582 -15.98 -26.14 26.42
CA GLY A 582 -14.93 -27.16 26.43
C GLY A 582 -15.17 -28.29 25.43
N GLU A 583 -16.41 -28.79 25.33
CA GLU A 583 -16.75 -29.83 24.36
C GLU A 583 -16.69 -29.31 22.91
N LEU A 584 -17.10 -28.06 22.68
CA LEU A 584 -16.94 -27.39 21.39
C LEU A 584 -15.45 -27.25 21.02
N ALA A 585 -14.62 -26.82 21.96
CA ALA A 585 -13.17 -26.69 21.74
C ALA A 585 -12.56 -28.04 21.35
N LEU A 586 -12.88 -29.11 22.08
CA LEU A 586 -12.39 -30.47 21.81
C LEU A 586 -12.84 -31.00 20.44
N ALA A 587 -14.08 -30.73 20.04
CA ALA A 587 -14.59 -31.13 18.73
C ALA A 587 -13.94 -30.31 17.60
N ALA A 588 -13.89 -28.99 17.76
CA ALA A 588 -13.29 -28.07 16.79
C ALA A 588 -11.80 -28.36 16.60
N ALA A 589 -11.04 -28.69 17.66
CA ALA A 589 -9.63 -29.04 17.58
C ALA A 589 -9.32 -30.19 16.59
N ARG A 590 -10.29 -31.09 16.34
CA ARG A 590 -10.17 -32.21 15.41
C ARG A 590 -10.85 -31.98 14.06
N SER A 591 -11.57 -30.87 13.89
CA SER A 591 -12.31 -30.57 12.67
C SER A 591 -11.43 -29.95 11.58
N LYS A 592 -11.87 -29.99 10.33
CA LYS A 592 -11.28 -29.17 9.24
C LYS A 592 -12.11 -27.92 8.95
N HIS A 593 -13.33 -27.83 9.47
CA HIS A 593 -14.22 -26.70 9.25
C HIS A 593 -13.74 -25.46 10.00
N THR A 594 -14.05 -24.29 9.47
CA THR A 594 -14.00 -23.04 10.24
C THR A 594 -15.11 -23.06 11.27
N VAL A 595 -14.81 -22.79 12.54
CA VAL A 595 -15.81 -22.79 13.63
C VAL A 595 -15.84 -21.42 14.30
N VAL A 596 -17.02 -20.84 14.43
CA VAL A 596 -17.25 -19.59 15.19
C VAL A 596 -18.32 -19.81 16.25
N ALA A 597 -18.20 -19.08 17.36
CA ALA A 597 -19.14 -19.24 18.46
C ALA A 597 -19.65 -17.90 19.00
N TYR A 598 -20.95 -17.85 19.29
CA TYR A 598 -21.53 -16.95 20.27
C TYR A 598 -21.91 -17.81 21.47
N VAL A 599 -21.17 -17.68 22.58
CA VAL A 599 -21.51 -18.32 23.86
C VAL A 599 -21.69 -17.19 24.87
N HIS A 600 -22.87 -17.09 25.47
CA HIS A 600 -23.18 -16.02 26.40
C HIS A 600 -22.12 -15.92 27.51
N GLY A 601 -21.55 -14.73 27.70
CA GLY A 601 -20.49 -14.48 28.70
C GLY A 601 -19.06 -14.70 28.20
N LEU A 602 -18.84 -15.27 27.01
CA LEU A 602 -17.52 -15.39 26.39
C LEU A 602 -17.34 -14.39 25.24
N LEU A 603 -16.14 -13.83 25.13
CA LEU A 603 -15.76 -12.92 24.05
C LEU A 603 -14.26 -13.08 23.74
N GLY A 604 -13.93 -13.11 22.45
CA GLY A 604 -12.55 -13.19 21.97
C GLY A 604 -11.94 -14.60 22.04
N VAL A 605 -10.64 -14.64 22.28
CA VAL A 605 -9.81 -15.85 22.36
C VAL A 605 -9.70 -16.23 23.83
N ARG A 606 -10.33 -17.35 24.19
CA ARG A 606 -10.56 -17.77 25.57
C ARG A 606 -10.05 -19.18 25.81
N ALA A 607 -9.51 -19.46 27.00
CA ALA A 607 -9.00 -20.77 27.35
C ALA A 607 -10.11 -21.83 27.35
N GLU A 608 -11.32 -21.43 27.74
CA GLU A 608 -12.55 -22.22 27.76
C GLU A 608 -12.93 -22.76 26.37
N LEU A 609 -12.52 -22.05 25.31
CA LEU A 609 -12.77 -22.40 23.90
C LEU A 609 -11.49 -22.88 23.18
N THR A 610 -10.46 -23.27 23.93
CA THR A 610 -9.16 -23.71 23.40
C THR A 610 -8.89 -25.17 23.76
N ALA A 611 -8.50 -25.97 22.78
CA ALA A 611 -8.05 -27.35 22.98
C ALA A 611 -6.87 -27.68 22.04
N LEU A 612 -6.12 -28.74 22.36
CA LEU A 612 -5.01 -29.20 21.52
C LEU A 612 -5.56 -30.04 20.35
N ASP A 613 -5.06 -29.74 19.16
CA ASP A 613 -5.30 -30.54 17.96
C ASP A 613 -4.50 -31.87 18.00
N PRO A 614 -4.71 -32.80 17.05
CA PRO A 614 -3.97 -34.06 17.01
C PRO A 614 -2.44 -33.93 16.88
N THR A 615 -1.92 -32.77 16.49
CA THR A 615 -0.47 -32.48 16.42
C THR A 615 0.08 -31.90 17.72
N GLY A 616 -0.80 -31.62 18.69
CA GLY A 616 -0.44 -30.98 19.96
C GLY A 616 -0.43 -29.45 19.89
N ALA A 617 -0.86 -28.84 18.78
CA ALA A 617 -0.95 -27.39 18.64
C ALA A 617 -2.30 -26.87 19.21
N PRO A 618 -2.31 -25.73 19.92
CA PRO A 618 -3.54 -25.16 20.43
C PRO A 618 -4.42 -24.62 19.30
N ARG A 619 -5.70 -24.99 19.32
CA ARG A 619 -6.74 -24.43 18.46
C ARG A 619 -7.83 -23.79 19.31
N THR A 620 -8.15 -22.54 18.99
CA THR A 620 -9.16 -21.75 19.71
C THR A 620 -10.34 -21.45 18.81
N VAL A 621 -11.56 -21.71 19.28
CA VAL A 621 -12.78 -21.21 18.64
C VAL A 621 -13.01 -19.76 19.07
N PRO A 622 -12.97 -18.77 18.16
CA PRO A 622 -13.20 -17.37 18.52
C PRO A 622 -14.64 -17.15 18.99
N ALA A 623 -14.79 -16.51 20.15
CA ALA A 623 -16.08 -16.07 20.67
C ALA A 623 -16.41 -14.65 20.20
N PHE A 624 -17.66 -14.46 19.77
CA PHE A 624 -18.18 -13.17 19.30
C PHE A 624 -19.22 -12.64 20.26
N ARG A 625 -19.42 -11.31 20.25
CA ARG A 625 -20.38 -10.63 21.12
C ARG A 625 -21.82 -10.99 20.78
N THR A 626 -22.12 -11.17 19.50
CA THR A 626 -23.44 -11.54 19.01
C THR A 626 -23.34 -12.59 17.90
N PRO A 627 -24.44 -13.31 17.59
CA PRO A 627 -24.52 -14.16 16.42
C PRO A 627 -24.28 -13.39 15.11
N THR A 628 -24.73 -12.14 15.03
CA THR A 628 -24.54 -11.28 13.85
C THR A 628 -23.07 -11.01 13.58
N ASP A 629 -22.27 -10.73 14.62
CA ASP A 629 -20.83 -10.50 14.48
C ASP A 629 -20.10 -11.76 14.01
N ALA A 630 -20.46 -12.93 14.58
CA ALA A 630 -19.88 -14.23 14.21
C ALA A 630 -20.14 -14.57 12.73
N VAL A 631 -21.38 -14.42 12.31
CA VAL A 631 -21.81 -14.70 10.94
C VAL A 631 -21.26 -13.67 9.95
N GLY A 632 -21.21 -12.40 10.34
CA GLY A 632 -20.59 -11.34 9.55
C GLY A 632 -19.12 -11.64 9.25
N ALA A 633 -18.35 -12.04 10.27
CA ALA A 633 -16.95 -12.42 10.11
C ALA A 633 -16.78 -13.63 9.16
N LEU A 634 -17.64 -14.65 9.27
CA LEU A 634 -17.66 -15.77 8.31
C LEU A 634 -17.99 -15.32 6.89
N GLY A 635 -18.93 -14.38 6.73
CA GLY A 635 -19.26 -13.81 5.42
C GLY A 635 -18.06 -13.15 4.74
N HIS A 636 -17.22 -12.41 5.50
CA HIS A 636 -15.95 -11.89 4.99
C HIS A 636 -15.00 -13.01 4.58
N ALA A 637 -14.85 -14.05 5.40
CA ALA A 637 -13.96 -15.16 5.10
C ALA A 637 -14.38 -15.98 3.87
N ALA A 638 -15.68 -16.21 3.68
CA ALA A 638 -16.21 -16.88 2.49
C ALA A 638 -16.02 -16.05 1.21
N ARG A 639 -16.19 -14.72 1.29
CA ARG A 639 -15.89 -13.81 0.16
C ARG A 639 -14.40 -13.81 -0.19
N TYR A 640 -13.53 -13.82 0.82
CA TYR A 640 -12.09 -13.94 0.63
C TYR A 640 -11.70 -15.26 -0.05
N ARG A 641 -12.29 -16.39 0.39
CA ARG A 641 -12.08 -17.69 -0.27
C ARG A 641 -12.46 -17.63 -1.75
N ALA A 642 -13.63 -17.07 -2.07
CA ALA A 642 -14.09 -16.93 -3.44
C ALA A 642 -13.13 -16.07 -4.28
N TRP A 643 -12.58 -14.99 -3.71
CA TRP A 643 -11.57 -14.17 -4.39
C TRP A 643 -10.25 -14.92 -4.61
N LEU A 644 -9.82 -15.76 -3.65
CA LEU A 644 -8.63 -16.59 -3.83
C LEU A 644 -8.76 -17.60 -4.98
N GLU A 645 -9.97 -18.09 -5.23
CA GLU A 645 -10.28 -19.05 -6.30
C GLU A 645 -10.55 -18.41 -7.67
N GLN A 646 -10.73 -17.08 -7.72
CA GLN A 646 -10.93 -16.36 -8.98
C GLN A 646 -9.65 -16.40 -9.83
N ASP A 647 -9.82 -16.79 -11.09
CA ASP A 647 -8.81 -16.56 -12.12
C ASP A 647 -8.62 -15.04 -12.28
N GLU A 648 -7.37 -14.58 -12.18
CA GLU A 648 -7.04 -13.15 -12.30
C GLU A 648 -7.19 -12.67 -13.75
N GLY A 649 -7.26 -13.58 -14.72
CA GLY A 649 -7.16 -13.24 -16.12
C GLY A 649 -5.81 -12.61 -16.46
N GLU A 650 -5.71 -12.08 -17.66
CA GLU A 650 -4.51 -11.36 -18.11
C GLU A 650 -4.79 -9.86 -18.13
N TRP A 651 -3.75 -9.02 -18.05
CA TRP A 651 -3.89 -7.59 -18.28
C TRP A 651 -4.56 -7.35 -19.63
N ALA A 652 -5.64 -6.59 -19.64
CA ALA A 652 -6.40 -6.35 -20.84
C ALA A 652 -5.53 -5.58 -21.85
N ARG A 653 -5.13 -6.25 -22.94
CA ARG A 653 -4.36 -5.68 -24.05
C ARG A 653 -5.00 -6.06 -25.38
N PRO A 654 -6.15 -5.44 -25.72
CA PRO A 654 -6.82 -5.70 -26.98
C PRO A 654 -5.87 -5.43 -28.16
N ALA A 655 -5.91 -6.33 -29.16
CA ALA A 655 -5.14 -6.16 -30.38
C ALA A 655 -5.59 -4.90 -31.15
N GLY A 656 -4.65 -4.28 -31.86
CA GLY A 656 -4.91 -3.08 -32.66
C GLY A 656 -5.03 -1.79 -31.84
N THR A 657 -4.50 -1.75 -30.61
CA THR A 657 -4.40 -0.52 -29.81
C THR A 657 -3.06 0.17 -30.07
N ASP A 658 -3.10 1.49 -30.29
CA ASP A 658 -1.94 2.39 -30.42
C ASP A 658 -2.10 3.59 -29.46
N PRO A 659 -1.78 3.41 -28.17
CA PRO A 659 -1.88 4.49 -27.19
C PRO A 659 -0.98 5.68 -27.51
N ALA A 660 0.15 5.46 -28.21
CA ALA A 660 1.06 6.54 -28.59
C ALA A 660 0.42 7.49 -29.59
N ARG A 661 -0.42 7.00 -30.51
CA ARG A 661 -1.25 7.84 -31.38
C ARG A 661 -2.22 8.71 -30.58
N ALA A 662 -2.87 8.13 -29.59
CA ALA A 662 -3.80 8.85 -28.73
C ALA A 662 -3.10 9.98 -27.94
N VAL A 663 -1.90 9.70 -27.39
CA VAL A 663 -1.07 10.70 -26.69
C VAL A 663 -0.71 11.86 -27.60
N ARG A 664 -0.24 11.60 -28.83
CA ARG A 664 0.12 12.67 -29.78
C ARG A 664 -1.06 13.59 -30.11
N LEU A 665 -2.26 13.03 -30.27
CA LEU A 665 -3.47 13.81 -30.51
C LEU A 665 -3.77 14.73 -29.32
N VAL A 666 -3.75 14.20 -28.10
CA VAL A 666 -4.04 14.97 -26.88
C VAL A 666 -2.98 16.04 -26.63
N ASP A 667 -1.70 15.71 -26.80
CA ASP A 667 -0.60 16.68 -26.68
C ASP A 667 -0.74 17.83 -27.70
N SER A 668 -1.16 17.53 -28.94
CA SER A 668 -1.45 18.54 -29.96
C SER A 668 -2.61 19.46 -29.55
N VAL A 669 -3.70 18.88 -29.03
CA VAL A 669 -4.84 19.66 -28.53
C VAL A 669 -4.43 20.56 -27.38
N LEU A 670 -3.72 20.05 -26.38
CA LEU A 670 -3.28 20.81 -25.21
C LEU A 670 -2.24 21.88 -25.56
N SER A 671 -1.40 21.64 -26.57
CA SER A 671 -0.48 22.66 -27.09
C SER A 671 -1.24 23.89 -27.63
N SER A 672 -2.41 23.68 -28.24
CA SER A 672 -3.27 24.75 -28.73
C SER A 672 -4.24 25.30 -27.67
N SER A 673 -4.54 24.52 -26.64
CA SER A 673 -5.51 24.84 -25.59
C SER A 673 -5.00 24.35 -24.23
N PRO A 674 -4.05 25.08 -23.61
CA PRO A 674 -3.36 24.63 -22.40
C PRO A 674 -4.29 24.39 -21.20
N GLU A 675 -5.40 25.10 -21.09
CA GLU A 675 -6.38 24.89 -20.01
C GLU A 675 -7.28 23.67 -20.22
N GLY A 676 -7.17 22.99 -21.38
CA GLY A 676 -8.06 21.91 -21.78
C GLY A 676 -9.35 22.36 -22.44
N ARG A 677 -9.98 21.44 -23.18
CA ARG A 677 -11.29 21.64 -23.83
C ARG A 677 -11.99 20.32 -24.13
N ALA A 678 -13.27 20.41 -24.48
CA ALA A 678 -13.96 19.30 -25.14
C ALA A 678 -13.33 19.04 -26.51
N LEU A 679 -13.19 17.77 -26.87
CA LEU A 679 -12.77 17.37 -28.21
C LEU A 679 -13.91 17.56 -29.21
N THR A 680 -13.58 17.86 -30.46
CA THR A 680 -14.56 17.85 -31.55
C THR A 680 -15.01 16.41 -31.85
N ALA A 681 -16.07 16.24 -32.66
CA ALA A 681 -16.52 14.91 -33.08
C ALA A 681 -15.43 14.16 -33.86
N GLU A 682 -14.70 14.86 -34.75
CA GLU A 682 -13.59 14.30 -35.54
C GLU A 682 -12.42 13.89 -34.64
N GLU A 683 -12.02 14.75 -33.69
CA GLU A 683 -10.95 14.44 -32.72
C GLU A 683 -11.35 13.29 -31.79
N THR A 684 -12.62 13.22 -31.39
CA THR A 684 -13.14 12.12 -30.55
C THR A 684 -13.11 10.81 -31.33
N ALA A 685 -13.52 10.82 -32.61
CA ALA A 685 -13.44 9.65 -33.47
C ALA A 685 -11.99 9.21 -33.71
N GLU A 686 -11.06 10.15 -33.91
CA GLU A 686 -9.64 9.84 -34.03
C GLU A 686 -9.06 9.23 -32.74
N LEU A 687 -9.43 9.78 -31.58
CA LEU A 687 -9.04 9.28 -30.28
C LEU A 687 -9.49 7.83 -30.07
N LEU A 688 -10.76 7.53 -30.40
CA LEU A 688 -11.32 6.19 -30.32
C LEU A 688 -10.70 5.24 -31.34
N GLY A 689 -10.43 5.72 -32.55
CA GLY A 689 -9.74 4.97 -33.60
C GLY A 689 -8.33 4.53 -33.21
N ALA A 690 -7.65 5.27 -32.33
CA ALA A 690 -6.36 4.86 -31.77
C ALA A 690 -6.43 3.59 -30.91
N VAL A 691 -7.62 3.22 -30.40
CA VAL A 691 -7.84 1.95 -29.71
C VAL A 691 -8.76 0.99 -30.49
N GLY A 692 -8.98 1.25 -31.77
CA GLY A 692 -9.79 0.40 -32.66
C GLY A 692 -11.29 0.48 -32.41
N LEU A 693 -11.79 1.61 -31.87
CA LEU A 693 -13.22 1.85 -31.69
C LEU A 693 -13.74 2.86 -32.73
N GLU A 694 -14.90 2.58 -33.31
CA GLU A 694 -15.58 3.45 -34.29
C GLU A 694 -16.95 3.87 -33.77
N VAL A 695 -17.37 5.10 -34.11
CA VAL A 695 -18.71 5.62 -33.80
C VAL A 695 -19.63 5.38 -34.99
N ALA A 696 -20.68 4.59 -34.81
CA ALA A 696 -21.63 4.27 -35.86
C ALA A 696 -22.73 5.33 -35.99
N GLU A 697 -23.30 5.45 -37.19
CA GLU A 697 -24.40 6.39 -37.49
C GLU A 697 -25.73 6.01 -36.83
N SER A 698 -25.94 4.73 -36.51
CA SER A 698 -27.20 4.25 -35.92
C SER A 698 -27.02 3.05 -34.99
N ALA A 699 -27.92 2.94 -34.01
CA ALA A 699 -27.97 1.84 -33.06
C ALA A 699 -28.69 0.61 -33.66
N PRO A 700 -28.27 -0.62 -33.35
CA PRO A 700 -29.03 -1.81 -33.70
C PRO A 700 -30.39 -1.80 -32.98
N PRO A 701 -31.51 -2.04 -33.70
CA PRO A 701 -32.87 -1.77 -33.21
C PRO A 701 -33.30 -2.56 -31.97
N ASP A 702 -32.71 -3.73 -31.72
CA ASP A 702 -33.05 -4.60 -30.58
C ASP A 702 -31.92 -4.74 -29.54
N GLY A 703 -30.90 -3.88 -29.63
CA GLY A 703 -29.76 -3.95 -28.73
C GLY A 703 -30.04 -3.46 -27.30
N VAL A 704 -29.20 -3.88 -26.36
CA VAL A 704 -29.20 -3.38 -24.99
C VAL A 704 -28.35 -2.11 -24.92
N ALA A 705 -28.99 -0.98 -24.64
CA ALA A 705 -28.32 0.29 -24.45
C ALA A 705 -27.54 0.30 -23.12
N CYS A 706 -26.28 0.70 -23.18
CA CYS A 706 -25.30 0.73 -22.12
C CYS A 706 -24.54 2.06 -22.16
N VAL A 707 -23.88 2.40 -21.05
CA VAL A 707 -22.98 3.55 -20.98
C VAL A 707 -21.65 3.11 -20.40
N VAL A 708 -20.57 3.45 -21.09
CA VAL A 708 -19.19 3.28 -20.60
C VAL A 708 -18.60 4.67 -20.39
N ARG A 709 -18.11 4.92 -19.18
CA ARG A 709 -17.49 6.21 -18.82
C ARG A 709 -16.06 5.98 -18.39
N SER A 710 -15.20 6.94 -18.66
CA SER A 710 -13.90 7.07 -18.01
C SER A 710 -13.72 8.49 -17.49
N GLY A 711 -13.07 8.63 -16.35
CA GLY A 711 -12.62 9.92 -15.85
C GLY A 711 -11.31 9.79 -15.07
N GLU A 712 -10.51 10.84 -15.09
CA GLU A 712 -9.28 10.91 -14.32
C GLU A 712 -9.58 11.45 -12.91
N ASP A 713 -9.52 10.56 -11.91
CA ASP A 713 -9.66 10.92 -10.51
C ASP A 713 -8.31 11.32 -9.87
N ARG A 714 -8.33 12.41 -9.10
CA ARG A 714 -7.14 12.98 -8.44
C ARG A 714 -6.46 12.05 -7.43
N LEU A 715 -7.15 11.06 -6.87
CA LEU A 715 -6.60 10.08 -5.93
C LEU A 715 -6.34 8.75 -6.65
N PHE A 716 -7.34 8.19 -7.32
CA PHE A 716 -7.29 6.84 -7.89
C PHE A 716 -6.65 6.75 -9.28
N GLY A 717 -6.67 7.84 -10.05
CA GLY A 717 -6.28 7.81 -11.46
C GLY A 717 -7.47 7.50 -12.38
N PRO A 718 -7.27 6.80 -13.50
CA PRO A 718 -8.30 6.53 -14.48
C PRO A 718 -9.33 5.55 -13.88
N VAL A 719 -10.55 6.03 -13.71
CA VAL A 719 -11.69 5.24 -13.26
C VAL A 719 -12.58 4.96 -14.46
N VAL A 720 -12.68 3.69 -14.84
CA VAL A 720 -13.63 3.20 -15.84
C VAL A 720 -14.91 2.80 -15.14
N SER A 721 -16.07 3.16 -15.70
CA SER A 721 -17.38 2.84 -15.16
C SER A 721 -18.30 2.27 -16.25
N PHE A 722 -19.15 1.32 -15.87
CA PHE A 722 -20.14 0.71 -16.75
C PHE A 722 -21.50 0.61 -16.08
N GLY A 723 -22.55 0.86 -16.85
CA GLY A 723 -23.93 0.62 -16.46
C GLY A 723 -24.84 0.47 -17.67
N LEU A 724 -26.04 -0.06 -17.46
CA LEU A 724 -27.08 -0.05 -18.49
C LEU A 724 -27.68 1.36 -18.60
N ALA A 725 -27.97 1.81 -19.83
CA ALA A 725 -28.56 3.11 -20.06
C ALA A 725 -30.03 3.16 -19.60
N GLY A 726 -30.50 4.35 -19.21
CA GLY A 726 -31.89 4.66 -18.89
C GLY A 726 -32.11 5.16 -17.46
N ASP A 727 -33.13 6.00 -17.30
CA ASP A 727 -33.41 6.80 -16.11
C ASP A 727 -33.44 5.97 -14.81
N ALA A 728 -34.02 4.77 -14.85
CA ALA A 728 -34.10 3.90 -13.67
C ALA A 728 -32.72 3.40 -13.21
N SER A 729 -31.82 3.08 -14.14
CA SER A 729 -30.45 2.66 -13.82
C SER A 729 -29.65 3.82 -13.22
N GLU A 730 -29.83 5.03 -13.76
CA GLU A 730 -29.17 6.24 -13.28
C GLU A 730 -29.69 6.65 -11.89
N LEU A 731 -31.02 6.65 -11.69
CA LEU A 731 -31.65 6.99 -10.42
C LEU A 731 -31.27 6.01 -9.31
N LEU A 732 -31.18 4.71 -9.61
CA LEU A 732 -30.80 3.67 -8.65
C LEU A 732 -29.27 3.55 -8.45
N GLY A 733 -28.48 4.29 -9.24
CA GLY A 733 -27.03 4.20 -9.27
C GLY A 733 -26.56 2.77 -9.54
N ASP A 734 -27.13 2.12 -10.57
CA ASP A 734 -26.73 0.78 -11.00
C ASP A 734 -25.52 0.84 -11.94
N LEU A 735 -24.36 1.07 -11.33
CA LEU A 735 -23.08 1.32 -11.98
C LEU A 735 -22.00 0.48 -11.29
N ALA A 736 -21.15 -0.16 -12.10
CA ALA A 736 -19.90 -0.77 -11.67
C ALA A 736 -18.71 0.11 -12.07
N GLN A 737 -17.63 0.06 -11.31
CA GLN A 737 -16.42 0.87 -11.55
C GLN A 737 -15.16 0.01 -11.46
N GLY A 738 -14.07 0.47 -12.06
CA GLY A 738 -12.76 -0.18 -11.99
C GLY A 738 -11.67 0.85 -12.18
N ILE A 739 -10.50 0.60 -11.61
CA ILE A 739 -9.35 1.51 -11.72
C ILE A 739 -8.37 0.89 -12.71
N ALA A 740 -8.08 1.59 -13.81
CA ALA A 740 -7.16 1.07 -14.83
C ALA A 740 -5.70 1.08 -14.32
N PRO A 741 -4.84 0.16 -14.79
CA PRO A 741 -5.13 -0.91 -15.77
C PRO A 741 -6.06 -1.99 -15.21
N LEU A 742 -6.86 -2.63 -16.08
CA LEU A 742 -7.79 -3.70 -15.72
C LEU A 742 -7.33 -5.04 -16.30
N THR A 743 -7.59 -6.13 -15.59
CA THR A 743 -7.48 -7.49 -16.15
C THR A 743 -8.75 -7.91 -16.89
N THR A 744 -8.69 -8.97 -17.68
CA THR A 744 -9.88 -9.56 -18.31
C THR A 744 -10.93 -10.00 -17.28
N ALA A 745 -10.49 -10.46 -16.10
CA ALA A 745 -11.39 -10.79 -14.99
C ALA A 745 -12.05 -9.54 -14.38
N ASP A 746 -11.30 -8.44 -14.22
CA ASP A 746 -11.85 -7.18 -13.73
C ASP A 746 -12.90 -6.62 -14.70
N VAL A 747 -12.64 -6.68 -16.00
CA VAL A 747 -13.56 -6.25 -17.06
C VAL A 747 -14.84 -7.09 -17.06
N ALA A 748 -14.71 -8.42 -17.02
CA ALA A 748 -15.86 -9.32 -16.95
C ALA A 748 -16.68 -9.07 -15.67
N HIS A 749 -16.03 -8.84 -14.53
CA HIS A 749 -16.72 -8.51 -13.28
C HIS A 749 -17.48 -7.18 -13.40
N LEU A 750 -16.84 -6.15 -13.95
CA LEU A 750 -17.41 -4.82 -14.12
C LEU A 750 -18.66 -4.85 -15.01
N VAL A 751 -18.67 -5.65 -16.08
CA VAL A 751 -19.85 -5.82 -16.95
C VAL A 751 -20.94 -6.65 -16.27
N ARG A 752 -20.57 -7.69 -15.53
CA ARG A 752 -21.52 -8.71 -15.02
C ARG A 752 -22.07 -8.42 -13.62
N SER A 753 -21.50 -7.47 -12.88
CA SER A 753 -21.88 -7.19 -11.48
C SER A 753 -22.97 -6.14 -11.29
N VAL A 754 -23.31 -5.38 -12.34
CA VAL A 754 -24.44 -4.44 -12.29
C VAL A 754 -25.74 -5.20 -12.06
N ARG A 755 -26.66 -4.67 -11.26
CA ARG A 755 -27.90 -5.37 -10.86
C ARG A 755 -28.79 -5.66 -12.06
N ALA A 756 -28.74 -4.83 -13.09
CA ALA A 756 -29.45 -5.00 -14.35
C ALA A 756 -28.72 -5.91 -15.37
N ALA A 757 -27.56 -6.49 -15.03
CA ALA A 757 -26.81 -7.41 -15.89
C ALA A 757 -27.62 -8.59 -16.44
N PRO A 758 -28.65 -9.15 -15.76
CA PRO A 758 -29.50 -10.19 -16.36
C PRO A 758 -30.10 -9.81 -17.73
N ARG A 759 -30.25 -8.51 -18.04
CA ARG A 759 -30.71 -8.06 -19.37
C ARG A 759 -29.70 -8.35 -20.49
N LEU A 760 -28.42 -8.50 -20.17
CA LEU A 760 -27.37 -8.86 -21.13
C LEU A 760 -27.41 -10.35 -21.50
N PHE A 761 -27.91 -11.20 -20.60
CA PHE A 761 -27.94 -12.66 -20.74
C PHE A 761 -29.31 -13.21 -21.16
N GLY A 762 -30.23 -12.33 -21.55
CA GLY A 762 -31.61 -12.66 -21.89
C GLY A 762 -32.57 -12.48 -20.72
N TYR A 763 -33.53 -11.56 -20.87
CA TYR A 763 -34.51 -11.22 -19.83
C TYR A 763 -35.88 -10.94 -20.45
N ARG A 764 -36.94 -11.54 -19.89
CA ARG A 764 -38.33 -11.39 -20.33
C ARG A 764 -38.55 -11.61 -21.84
N GLY A 765 -37.96 -12.67 -22.39
CA GLY A 765 -38.13 -13.07 -23.79
C GLY A 765 -37.23 -12.34 -24.78
N ARG A 766 -36.33 -11.46 -24.34
CA ARG A 766 -35.25 -10.91 -25.17
C ARG A 766 -34.07 -11.88 -25.26
N PRO A 767 -33.37 -11.95 -26.40
CA PRO A 767 -32.18 -12.78 -26.58
C PRO A 767 -30.99 -12.26 -25.74
N ALA A 768 -30.02 -13.12 -25.52
CA ALA A 768 -28.72 -12.72 -24.95
C ALA A 768 -27.93 -11.92 -25.99
N VAL A 769 -27.20 -10.91 -25.53
CA VAL A 769 -26.35 -10.07 -26.40
C VAL A 769 -24.91 -10.55 -26.40
N ASP A 770 -24.09 -10.05 -27.31
CA ASP A 770 -22.65 -10.34 -27.36
C ASP A 770 -21.90 -9.59 -26.23
N VAL A 771 -21.95 -10.18 -25.04
CA VAL A 771 -21.25 -9.66 -23.85
C VAL A 771 -19.73 -9.64 -24.05
N THR A 772 -19.17 -10.52 -24.89
CA THR A 772 -17.73 -10.59 -25.12
C THR A 772 -17.24 -9.36 -25.87
N SER A 773 -17.98 -8.91 -26.88
CA SER A 773 -17.69 -7.66 -27.60
C SER A 773 -17.79 -6.42 -26.70
N LEU A 774 -18.73 -6.41 -25.75
CA LEU A 774 -18.85 -5.35 -24.75
C LEU A 774 -17.66 -5.35 -23.79
N GLU A 775 -17.21 -6.53 -23.34
CA GLU A 775 -16.01 -6.69 -22.52
C GLU A 775 -14.76 -6.19 -23.26
N ASP A 776 -14.58 -6.52 -24.55
CA ASP A 776 -13.47 -6.00 -25.38
C ASP A 776 -13.51 -4.46 -25.50
N LEU A 777 -14.70 -3.86 -25.69
CA LEU A 777 -14.87 -2.40 -25.75
C LEU A 777 -14.47 -1.74 -24.42
N VAL A 778 -14.91 -2.28 -23.28
CA VAL A 778 -14.53 -1.78 -21.96
C VAL A 778 -13.03 -1.91 -21.72
N ALA A 779 -12.41 -3.01 -22.16
CA ALA A 779 -10.96 -3.21 -22.10
C ALA A 779 -10.20 -2.14 -22.92
N ARG A 780 -10.67 -1.81 -24.13
CA ARG A 780 -10.08 -0.75 -24.97
C ARG A 780 -10.16 0.62 -24.31
N VAL A 781 -11.28 0.94 -23.67
CA VAL A 781 -11.43 2.16 -22.87
C VAL A 781 -10.45 2.18 -21.71
N ALA A 782 -10.28 1.06 -20.99
CA ALA A 782 -9.33 0.98 -19.89
C ALA A 782 -7.87 1.22 -20.33
N VAL A 783 -7.46 0.67 -21.49
CA VAL A 783 -6.13 0.93 -22.08
C VAL A 783 -5.97 2.41 -22.45
N LEU A 784 -6.98 2.99 -23.11
CA LEU A 784 -6.96 4.41 -23.49
C LEU A 784 -6.79 5.31 -22.27
N SER A 785 -7.56 5.05 -21.22
CA SER A 785 -7.55 5.87 -20.00
C SER A 785 -6.30 5.69 -19.15
N ASP A 786 -5.70 4.50 -19.11
CA ASP A 786 -4.41 4.30 -18.43
C ASP A 786 -3.28 5.06 -19.13
N ALA A 787 -3.33 5.13 -20.45
CA ALA A 787 -2.34 5.82 -21.27
C ALA A 787 -2.49 7.36 -21.27
N LEU A 788 -3.69 7.90 -21.00
CA LEU A 788 -4.00 9.32 -21.13
C LEU A 788 -4.47 9.94 -19.80
N PRO A 789 -3.54 10.35 -18.92
CA PRO A 789 -3.87 11.15 -17.74
C PRO A 789 -4.72 12.39 -18.06
N GLU A 790 -4.50 12.99 -19.21
CA GLU A 790 -5.14 14.23 -19.63
C GLU A 790 -6.56 14.02 -20.13
N LEU A 791 -6.99 12.76 -20.32
CA LEU A 791 -8.37 12.41 -20.62
C LEU A 791 -9.24 12.61 -19.36
N ALA A 792 -9.64 13.86 -19.14
CA ALA A 792 -10.43 14.28 -17.99
C ALA A 792 -11.78 13.54 -17.91
N ALA A 793 -12.43 13.34 -19.07
CA ALA A 793 -13.66 12.59 -19.17
C ALA A 793 -13.83 11.96 -20.56
N LEU A 794 -14.38 10.76 -20.59
CA LEU A 794 -14.88 10.06 -21.77
C LEU A 794 -16.23 9.45 -21.43
N GLU A 795 -17.22 9.65 -22.28
CA GLU A 795 -18.53 9.00 -22.17
C GLU A 795 -18.89 8.40 -23.53
N LEU A 796 -19.18 7.10 -23.52
CA LEU A 796 -19.59 6.32 -24.67
C LEU A 796 -21.01 5.81 -24.43
N GLU A 797 -21.90 6.16 -25.34
CA GLU A 797 -23.21 5.54 -25.49
C GLU A 797 -23.02 4.30 -26.37
N VAL A 798 -23.28 3.12 -25.80
CA VAL A 798 -23.00 1.83 -26.44
C VAL A 798 -24.30 1.06 -26.58
N THR A 799 -24.54 0.47 -27.74
CA THR A 799 -25.65 -0.47 -27.93
C THR A 799 -25.09 -1.85 -28.27
N VAL A 800 -25.48 -2.86 -27.50
CA VAL A 800 -24.98 -4.23 -27.65
C VAL A 800 -26.07 -5.12 -28.25
N GLY A 801 -25.82 -5.65 -29.44
CA GLY A 801 -26.70 -6.61 -30.12
C GLY A 801 -26.19 -8.06 -29.97
N GLU A 802 -26.83 -9.00 -30.66
CA GLU A 802 -26.43 -10.43 -30.65
C GLU A 802 -25.07 -10.71 -31.30
N SER A 803 -24.59 -9.80 -32.16
CA SER A 803 -23.38 -9.99 -32.98
C SER A 803 -22.28 -8.95 -32.73
N GLY A 804 -22.46 -8.07 -31.75
CA GLY A 804 -21.42 -7.10 -31.38
C GLY A 804 -21.92 -5.90 -30.56
N ALA A 805 -20.96 -5.11 -30.09
CA ALA A 805 -21.16 -3.86 -29.37
C ALA A 805 -20.77 -2.68 -30.27
N VAL A 806 -21.64 -1.68 -30.34
CA VAL A 806 -21.46 -0.52 -31.23
C VAL A 806 -21.51 0.76 -30.40
N VAL A 807 -20.53 1.64 -30.58
CA VAL A 807 -20.57 3.00 -30.02
C VAL A 807 -21.47 3.85 -30.91
N VAL A 808 -22.54 4.40 -30.35
CA VAL A 808 -23.54 5.21 -31.08
C VAL A 808 -23.42 6.70 -30.75
N GLY A 809 -22.70 7.02 -29.68
CA GLY A 809 -22.39 8.38 -29.27
C GLY A 809 -21.12 8.40 -28.43
N ALA A 810 -20.29 9.44 -28.62
CA ALA A 810 -19.06 9.61 -27.87
C ALA A 810 -18.83 11.08 -27.54
N ARG A 811 -18.41 11.36 -26.30
CA ARG A 811 -17.96 12.68 -25.87
C ARG A 811 -16.68 12.54 -25.07
N ALA A 812 -15.66 13.31 -25.43
CA ALA A 812 -14.38 13.34 -24.73
C ALA A 812 -14.00 14.77 -24.34
N ARG A 813 -13.37 14.91 -23.18
CA ARG A 813 -12.79 16.16 -22.70
C ARG A 813 -11.38 15.91 -22.23
N VAL A 814 -10.47 16.79 -22.65
CA VAL A 814 -9.09 16.79 -22.19
C VAL A 814 -8.83 18.01 -21.31
N SER A 815 -7.92 17.87 -20.36
CA SER A 815 -7.41 18.98 -19.56
C SER A 815 -5.96 18.77 -19.20
N ASP A 816 -5.21 19.88 -19.07
CA ASP A 816 -3.90 19.79 -18.42
C ASP A 816 -4.10 19.23 -17.01
N THR A 817 -3.39 18.16 -16.73
CA THR A 817 -3.47 17.54 -15.43
C THR A 817 -2.67 18.39 -14.44
N GLU A 818 -3.31 18.89 -13.38
CA GLU A 818 -2.60 19.32 -12.17
C GLU A 818 -1.64 18.22 -11.62
N ARG A 819 -1.82 16.97 -12.08
CA ARG A 819 -0.87 15.86 -11.97
C ARG A 819 0.22 15.90 -13.04
N ARG A 820 1.36 16.56 -12.77
CA ARG A 820 2.63 16.25 -13.45
C ARG A 820 3.28 14.95 -12.92
N ASP A 821 2.46 13.93 -12.67
CA ASP A 821 2.85 12.63 -12.12
C ASP A 821 2.93 11.55 -13.22
N ARG A 822 3.00 11.93 -14.52
CA ARG A 822 3.30 10.99 -15.62
C ARG A 822 4.40 9.96 -15.24
N PRO A 823 5.53 10.35 -14.60
CA PRO A 823 6.56 9.39 -14.20
C PRO A 823 6.20 8.51 -12.97
N VAL A 824 5.53 9.05 -11.95
CA VAL A 824 5.10 8.32 -10.72
C VAL A 824 4.09 7.21 -11.03
N ARG A 825 3.34 7.32 -12.13
CA ARG A 825 2.38 6.28 -12.56
C ARG A 825 3.01 4.96 -13.00
N THR A 826 4.29 5.00 -13.39
CA THR A 826 5.00 3.85 -13.97
C THR A 826 6.16 3.37 -13.10
N LEU A 827 6.50 4.15 -12.07
CA LEU A 827 7.42 3.77 -11.02
C LEU A 827 6.62 3.17 -9.85
N PRO A 828 7.08 2.07 -9.24
CA PRO A 828 6.59 1.66 -7.95
C PRO A 828 7.15 2.61 -6.89
N THR A 829 6.45 3.72 -6.63
CA THR A 829 6.76 4.64 -5.52
C THR A 829 5.60 4.78 -4.56
#